data_AF-A0A1F3DEE0-F1
#
_entry.id   AF-A0A1F3DEE0-F1
#
_cell.length_a   1.000
_cell.length_b   1.000
_cell.length_c   1.000
_cell.angle_alpha   90.00
_cell.angle_beta   90.00
_cell.angle_gamma   90.00
#
_symmetry.space_group_name_H-M   'P 1'
#
loop_
_entity.id
_entity.type
_entity.pdbx_description
1 polymer ?
#
loop_
_entity_poly.entity_id
_entity_poly.type
_entity_poly.pdbx_seq_one_letter_code
_entity_poly.pdbx_strand_id
1 'polypeptide(L)'
;MNKDYYERDVYHDLMPFKVKEILLIANLYDAYSIEKEGRFTEHILGEYHKLNLTSMPRITGISNPDDALELMKKKHFDLIILMMGSDKKVPFELTKKIKQNFPYRAVYLLLNNDFDVAFLENNKLSTSDFDKVFVWNGDSKIFFAMVKLLEDKTNIENDMKVGVVQAILLVEDSTKYYSRFLPTLYNIVLEQTQRLIEDVSSDELYKVLKLRARPKILHATTYEEAISVFEEYKEIITCVISDVRFPKNEKLYSNAGFEFVKHVKEYSEGLPVLIQSSDSENMKKAFELNAIFINKNSESLLQDLKGFVTYHLGFGHFVFRSQEGRQLAVARTMKEFEAQLKQIPDETITYHAIKNHFSLWMMARGEIEIARITKPYKVTDFKNPAEIRNFLLKVIQKYKVEKERGRIVNFDEDALLEESNIISLCSGALGGKGRGLAFVNTLIYNFNFSDIVSGINIRTPKTSIIGTDEFDFFINRNKLKQVIKSETDYNITRQKFVDGELSYDLVKRLKIFLKHITKPIAIRSSSLLEDSLGQPFAGVFETYLLPNNHPDIDVRLQQMMTAIKLVFASVFSPHARTYFEAINYKIEDEKMALIIQEVVGNQFDKYFYPHISGTAQSHNYYPIGHMKPEEGFAVIGIGLGQYVVEGEKTFRFSPKYPKIEVCSLKDTIKNSQTEFYSINMERKNPDLMEGEGAALSRLDLSDAENHGTLKHCASVYDADSERIDAGIDKTGPRIINFANILKYEYIPLAKTVDVLLGIIKEAFGSPVEIEFAVDLNKSYKNQPSFYLLQIKPLVGSETDYNIDESKIDKSKILLFSEKSMGNGKIDEISDVIYVDPTKFDNSKTLEMTMEIEKLNAKMLALHQKYLLMGPGRWGSRDRFIGIPVVWSQISNAKAIVELSMKDFPLDASLGSHFFHNVTSMGVGYFSVQYYSDTELIRWDILEKQEEIERTEYFRHVRFNEGLTVIMDGKKRLSIVLIGKQVFEENRN
;
A
#
# COMPACT_ATOMS: atom_id res chain seq x y z
N MET A 1 -1.44 -7.92 3.31
CA MET A 1 -0.32 -7.60 2.41
C MET A 1 0.14 -8.79 1.55
N ASN A 2 0.25 -10.03 2.05
CA ASN A 2 0.76 -11.16 1.27
C ASN A 2 -0.12 -11.69 0.10
N LYS A 3 -1.40 -11.35 0.00
CA LYS A 3 -2.25 -11.84 -1.11
C LYS A 3 -1.88 -11.25 -2.47
N ASP A 4 -1.38 -10.02 -2.52
CA ASP A 4 -0.98 -9.35 -3.77
C ASP A 4 0.42 -9.72 -4.23
N TYR A 5 1.30 -10.05 -3.26
CA TYR A 5 2.58 -10.70 -3.54
C TYR A 5 2.37 -12.12 -4.03
N TYR A 6 1.38 -12.86 -3.49
CA TYR A 6 1.12 -14.24 -3.89
C TYR A 6 0.91 -14.40 -5.41
N GLU A 7 0.13 -13.57 -6.09
CA GLU A 7 -0.01 -13.66 -7.56
C GLU A 7 1.31 -13.35 -8.30
N ARG A 8 2.10 -12.39 -7.81
CA ARG A 8 3.42 -12.05 -8.38
C ARG A 8 4.44 -13.16 -8.15
N ASP A 9 4.47 -13.72 -6.94
CA ASP A 9 5.34 -14.80 -6.50
C ASP A 9 5.02 -16.09 -7.28
N VAL A 10 3.74 -16.38 -7.49
CA VAL A 10 3.30 -17.50 -8.34
C VAL A 10 3.86 -17.38 -9.76
N TYR A 11 3.82 -16.21 -10.39
CA TYR A 11 4.45 -16.04 -11.71
C TYR A 11 5.98 -16.05 -11.67
N HIS A 12 6.57 -15.62 -10.56
CA HIS A 12 8.02 -15.66 -10.34
C HIS A 12 8.52 -17.10 -10.27
N ASP A 13 7.75 -17.99 -9.65
CA ASP A 13 8.06 -19.41 -9.46
C ASP A 13 7.85 -20.26 -10.72
N LEU A 14 7.31 -19.68 -11.81
CA LEU A 14 7.20 -20.33 -13.12
C LEU A 14 8.50 -20.25 -13.93
N MET A 15 8.78 -21.32 -14.68
CA MET A 15 9.97 -21.48 -15.51
C MET A 15 11.31 -21.18 -14.81
N PRO A 16 11.62 -21.83 -13.66
CA PRO A 16 12.87 -21.64 -12.95
C PRO A 16 14.11 -22.00 -13.80
N PHE A 17 14.00 -23.01 -14.65
CA PHE A 17 15.05 -23.37 -15.61
C PHE A 17 14.95 -22.52 -16.89
N LYS A 18 16.07 -21.88 -17.25
CA LYS A 18 16.24 -21.13 -18.50
C LYS A 18 17.54 -21.55 -19.15
N VAL A 19 17.51 -21.73 -20.47
CA VAL A 19 18.73 -21.97 -21.25
C VAL A 19 19.50 -20.66 -21.34
N LYS A 20 20.72 -20.63 -20.80
CA LYS A 20 21.60 -19.45 -20.78
C LYS A 20 22.81 -19.63 -21.68
N GLU A 21 23.31 -20.85 -21.83
CA GLU A 21 24.53 -21.15 -22.57
C GLU A 21 24.29 -22.30 -23.56
N ILE A 22 24.50 -22.00 -24.85
CA ILE A 22 24.34 -22.95 -25.96
C ILE A 22 25.69 -23.20 -26.60
N LEU A 23 26.06 -24.47 -26.77
CA LEU A 23 27.22 -24.89 -27.54
C LEU A 23 26.78 -25.37 -28.91
N LEU A 24 27.14 -24.65 -29.97
CA LEU A 24 26.91 -25.05 -31.36
C LEU A 24 28.19 -25.65 -31.93
N ILE A 25 28.14 -26.92 -32.33
CA ILE A 25 29.27 -27.61 -32.96
C ILE A 25 28.95 -27.80 -34.43
N ALA A 26 29.60 -27.02 -35.28
CA ALA A 26 29.37 -26.98 -36.72
C ALA A 26 30.70 -26.72 -37.43
N ASN A 27 30.93 -27.37 -38.58
CA ASN A 27 32.13 -27.05 -39.36
C ASN A 27 32.06 -25.60 -39.89
N LEU A 28 33.19 -25.06 -40.32
CA LEU A 28 33.27 -23.65 -40.76
C LEU A 28 32.33 -23.33 -41.93
N TYR A 29 32.04 -24.30 -42.80
CA TYR A 29 31.17 -24.12 -43.96
C TYR A 29 29.68 -24.11 -43.58
N ASP A 30 29.26 -24.99 -42.68
CA ASP A 30 27.90 -25.04 -42.15
C ASP A 30 27.62 -23.80 -41.28
N ALA A 31 28.57 -23.42 -40.42
CA ALA A 31 28.51 -22.18 -39.66
C ALA A 31 28.37 -20.96 -40.58
N TYR A 32 29.17 -20.90 -41.66
CA TYR A 32 29.08 -19.84 -42.66
C TYR A 32 27.75 -19.86 -43.43
N SER A 33 27.20 -21.04 -43.74
CA SER A 33 25.92 -21.16 -44.45
C SER A 33 24.75 -20.62 -43.62
N ILE A 34 24.79 -20.80 -42.30
CA ILE A 34 23.83 -20.17 -41.38
C ILE A 34 24.06 -18.64 -41.28
N GLU A 35 25.32 -18.18 -41.31
CA GLU A 35 25.64 -16.75 -41.22
C GLU A 35 25.32 -15.94 -42.49
N LYS A 36 25.37 -16.56 -43.69
CA LYS A 36 25.17 -15.86 -44.97
C LYS A 36 23.71 -15.47 -45.24
N GLU A 37 22.75 -16.12 -44.58
CA GLU A 37 21.31 -15.80 -44.61
C GLU A 37 20.92 -14.74 -43.54
N GLY A 38 21.92 -14.14 -42.89
CA GLY A 38 21.81 -13.12 -41.84
C GLY A 38 22.60 -13.56 -40.63
N ARG A 39 23.16 -12.61 -39.84
CA ARG A 39 24.01 -12.97 -38.70
C ARG A 39 23.21 -13.91 -37.79
N PHE A 40 23.62 -15.17 -37.66
CA PHE A 40 22.94 -16.22 -36.92
C PHE A 40 22.50 -15.75 -35.52
N THR A 41 23.40 -15.05 -34.84
CA THR A 41 23.13 -14.40 -33.56
C THR A 41 22.02 -13.36 -33.69
N GLU A 42 22.03 -12.47 -34.70
CA GLU A 42 21.00 -11.44 -34.92
C GLU A 42 19.60 -11.99 -35.14
N HIS A 43 19.44 -13.18 -35.75
CA HIS A 43 18.13 -13.78 -35.95
C HIS A 43 17.52 -14.34 -34.66
N ILE A 44 18.32 -15.03 -33.86
CA ILE A 44 17.89 -15.47 -32.52
C ILE A 44 17.66 -14.24 -31.63
N LEU A 45 18.57 -13.25 -31.69
CA LEU A 45 18.41 -11.97 -30.99
C LEU A 45 17.13 -11.24 -31.43
N GLY A 46 16.84 -11.22 -32.73
CA GLY A 46 15.70 -10.53 -33.32
C GLY A 46 14.37 -11.09 -32.83
N GLU A 47 14.24 -12.40 -32.72
CA GLU A 47 13.02 -13.02 -32.17
C GLU A 47 12.88 -12.78 -30.66
N TYR A 48 13.97 -12.85 -29.88
CA TYR A 48 13.93 -12.51 -28.45
C TYR A 48 13.61 -11.01 -28.22
N HIS A 49 14.15 -10.11 -29.05
CA HIS A 49 13.85 -8.68 -29.01
C HIS A 49 12.41 -8.39 -29.44
N LYS A 50 11.95 -8.97 -30.54
CA LYS A 50 10.58 -8.80 -31.05
C LYS A 50 9.53 -9.24 -30.02
N LEU A 51 9.86 -10.26 -29.22
CA LEU A 51 8.99 -10.83 -28.20
C LEU A 51 9.27 -10.29 -26.78
N ASN A 52 10.09 -9.23 -26.64
CA ASN A 52 10.43 -8.57 -25.38
C ASN A 52 10.88 -9.53 -24.25
N LEU A 53 11.66 -10.56 -24.58
CA LEU A 53 12.12 -11.56 -23.62
C LEU A 53 13.41 -11.09 -22.93
N THR A 54 13.44 -11.15 -21.59
CA THR A 54 14.55 -10.61 -20.77
C THR A 54 15.76 -11.54 -20.63
N SER A 55 15.60 -12.85 -20.85
CA SER A 55 16.67 -13.84 -20.68
C SER A 55 17.10 -14.42 -22.02
N MET A 56 18.26 -13.98 -22.50
CA MET A 56 18.80 -14.32 -23.81
C MET A 56 19.93 -15.35 -23.69
N PRO A 57 19.88 -16.49 -24.40
CA PRO A 57 20.97 -17.46 -24.37
C PRO A 57 22.19 -16.93 -25.13
N ARG A 58 23.37 -17.11 -24.55
CA ARG A 58 24.65 -16.92 -25.24
C ARG A 58 24.98 -18.16 -26.05
N ILE A 59 25.37 -17.96 -27.29
CA ILE A 59 25.74 -19.06 -28.20
C ILE A 59 27.25 -19.02 -28.41
N THR A 60 27.89 -20.19 -28.28
CA THR A 60 29.31 -20.39 -28.55
C THR A 60 29.46 -21.40 -29.68
N GLY A 61 30.02 -20.96 -30.80
CA GLY A 61 30.28 -21.82 -31.97
C GLY A 61 31.68 -22.43 -31.92
N ILE A 62 31.80 -23.73 -32.19
CA ILE A 62 33.09 -24.44 -32.31
C ILE A 62 33.08 -25.34 -33.54
N SER A 63 34.18 -25.35 -34.28
CA SER A 63 34.35 -26.19 -35.47
C SER A 63 35.11 -27.50 -35.22
N ASN A 64 35.85 -27.60 -34.12
CA ASN A 64 36.66 -28.77 -33.78
C ASN A 64 36.05 -29.58 -32.62
N PRO A 65 35.73 -30.87 -32.81
CA PRO A 65 35.18 -31.75 -31.77
C PRO A 65 36.00 -31.83 -30.47
N ASP A 66 37.34 -31.81 -30.55
CA ASP A 66 38.19 -31.95 -29.35
C ASP A 66 38.19 -30.67 -28.50
N ASP A 67 38.24 -29.50 -29.16
CA ASP A 67 38.13 -28.19 -28.51
C ASP A 67 36.77 -28.05 -27.81
N ALA A 68 35.72 -28.63 -28.38
CA ALA A 68 34.40 -28.64 -27.77
C ALA A 68 34.37 -29.44 -26.45
N LEU A 69 35.00 -30.61 -26.40
CA LEU A 69 35.10 -31.40 -25.17
C LEU A 69 35.95 -30.69 -24.11
N GLU A 70 37.02 -30.01 -24.51
CA GLU A 70 37.82 -29.21 -23.57
C GLU A 70 37.04 -28.00 -23.04
N LEU A 71 36.29 -27.31 -23.89
CA LEU A 71 35.49 -26.17 -23.47
C LEU A 71 34.36 -26.59 -22.52
N MET A 72 33.73 -27.74 -22.77
CA MET A 72 32.70 -28.30 -21.87
C MET A 72 33.24 -28.68 -20.49
N LYS A 73 34.55 -28.95 -20.34
CA LYS A 73 35.18 -29.13 -19.03
C LYS A 73 35.39 -27.81 -18.30
N LYS A 74 35.62 -26.72 -19.04
CA LYS A 74 35.89 -25.37 -18.49
C LYS A 74 34.62 -24.57 -18.22
N LYS A 75 33.55 -24.80 -18.97
CA LYS A 75 32.33 -24.00 -18.94
C LYS A 75 31.06 -24.87 -19.00
N HIS A 76 30.02 -24.42 -18.29
CA HIS A 76 28.69 -25.02 -18.31
C HIS A 76 27.93 -24.65 -19.59
N PHE A 77 27.34 -25.65 -20.26
CA PHE A 77 26.42 -25.45 -21.38
C PHE A 77 25.10 -26.17 -21.10
N ASP A 78 23.98 -25.48 -21.26
CA ASP A 78 22.64 -26.00 -20.97
C ASP A 78 22.12 -26.86 -22.13
N LEU A 79 22.41 -26.43 -23.37
CA LEU A 79 22.03 -27.11 -24.60
C LEU A 79 23.22 -27.23 -25.55
N ILE A 80 23.41 -28.42 -26.12
CA ILE A 80 24.43 -28.69 -27.13
C ILE A 80 23.71 -29.00 -28.44
N ILE A 81 24.08 -28.29 -29.50
CA ILE A 81 23.54 -28.49 -30.84
C ILE A 81 24.68 -28.97 -31.74
N LEU A 82 24.56 -30.19 -32.24
CA LEU A 82 25.49 -30.81 -33.18
C LEU A 82 24.91 -30.69 -34.58
N MET A 83 25.62 -30.04 -35.48
CA MET A 83 25.21 -30.00 -36.89
C MET A 83 25.79 -31.17 -37.66
N MET A 84 24.98 -31.78 -38.52
CA MET A 84 25.46 -32.80 -39.44
C MET A 84 25.95 -32.14 -40.71
N GLY A 85 27.28 -32.02 -40.81
CA GLY A 85 27.96 -31.50 -41.99
C GLY A 85 28.26 -32.56 -43.05
N SER A 86 29.28 -32.29 -43.87
CA SER A 86 29.74 -33.23 -44.91
C SER A 86 30.22 -34.58 -44.35
N ASP A 87 30.80 -34.57 -43.14
CA ASP A 87 31.15 -35.80 -42.42
C ASP A 87 29.98 -36.23 -41.53
N LYS A 88 29.28 -37.26 -41.99
CA LYS A 88 28.07 -37.79 -41.33
C LYS A 88 28.37 -38.68 -40.12
N LYS A 89 29.63 -39.06 -39.86
CA LYS A 89 29.99 -39.95 -38.73
C LYS A 89 30.38 -39.17 -37.47
N VAL A 90 31.05 -38.04 -37.64
CA VAL A 90 31.58 -37.21 -36.53
C VAL A 90 30.52 -36.86 -35.47
N PRO A 91 29.29 -36.43 -35.81
CA PRO A 91 28.28 -36.10 -34.80
C PRO A 91 27.90 -37.28 -33.89
N PHE A 92 27.85 -38.50 -34.44
CA PHE A 92 27.49 -39.71 -33.68
C PHE A 92 28.60 -40.13 -32.72
N GLU A 93 29.85 -40.09 -33.17
CA GLU A 93 31.01 -40.40 -32.32
C GLU A 93 31.16 -39.37 -31.19
N LEU A 94 30.97 -38.09 -31.52
CA LEU A 94 31.06 -37.01 -30.56
C LEU A 94 29.94 -37.07 -29.52
N THR A 95 28.70 -37.38 -29.93
CA THR A 95 27.57 -37.53 -29.00
C THR A 95 27.83 -38.63 -27.98
N LYS A 96 28.37 -39.78 -28.41
CA LYS A 96 28.76 -40.85 -27.48
C LYS A 96 29.80 -40.38 -26.47
N LYS A 97 30.84 -39.67 -26.92
CA LYS A 97 31.85 -39.07 -26.01
C LYS A 97 31.22 -38.05 -25.06
N ILE A 98 30.28 -37.24 -25.52
CA ILE A 98 29.58 -36.25 -24.70
C ILE A 98 28.71 -36.95 -23.65
N LYS A 99 27.86 -37.91 -24.04
CA LYS A 99 26.99 -38.62 -23.10
C LYS A 99 27.77 -39.47 -22.08
N GLN A 100 28.96 -39.97 -22.45
CA GLN A 100 29.86 -40.65 -21.51
C GLN A 100 30.44 -39.71 -20.44
N ASN A 101 30.87 -38.50 -20.84
CA ASN A 101 31.49 -37.56 -19.91
C ASN A 101 30.48 -36.65 -19.19
N PHE A 102 29.32 -36.41 -19.81
CA PHE A 102 28.30 -35.45 -19.36
C PHE A 102 26.88 -35.97 -19.65
N PRO A 103 26.42 -37.02 -18.93
CA PRO A 103 25.20 -37.77 -19.27
C PRO A 103 23.91 -36.93 -19.22
N TYR A 104 23.84 -35.93 -18.32
CA TYR A 104 22.65 -35.11 -18.12
C TYR A 104 22.52 -33.91 -19.07
N ARG A 105 23.48 -33.72 -19.99
CA ARG A 105 23.44 -32.61 -20.96
C ARG A 105 22.48 -32.93 -22.09
N ALA A 106 21.62 -31.97 -22.45
CA ALA A 106 20.77 -32.06 -23.63
C ALA A 106 21.63 -31.89 -24.89
N VAL A 107 21.60 -32.90 -25.75
CA VAL A 107 22.32 -32.95 -27.02
C VAL A 107 21.31 -33.12 -28.16
N TYR A 108 21.16 -32.08 -28.97
CA TYR A 108 20.29 -32.08 -30.14
C TYR A 108 21.12 -32.20 -31.42
N LEU A 109 20.62 -32.98 -32.38
CA LEU A 109 21.18 -33.08 -33.73
C LEU A 109 20.41 -32.15 -34.67
N LEU A 110 21.11 -31.33 -35.45
CA LEU A 110 20.53 -30.50 -36.51
C LEU A 110 21.03 -30.98 -37.87
N LEU A 111 20.10 -31.44 -38.70
CA LEU A 111 20.34 -31.92 -40.06
C LEU A 111 20.28 -30.74 -41.03
N ASN A 112 21.16 -30.71 -42.03
CA ASN A 112 21.24 -29.58 -42.96
C ASN A 112 20.11 -29.56 -44.01
N ASN A 113 19.57 -30.72 -44.38
CA ASN A 113 18.56 -30.83 -45.43
C ASN A 113 17.74 -32.14 -45.33
N ASP A 114 16.73 -32.26 -46.20
CA ASP A 114 15.90 -33.48 -46.32
C ASP A 114 16.70 -34.71 -46.81
N PHE A 115 17.80 -34.52 -47.57
CA PHE A 115 18.66 -35.64 -48.00
C PHE A 115 19.36 -36.32 -46.83
N ASP A 116 19.69 -35.55 -45.80
CA ASP A 116 20.30 -36.05 -44.59
C ASP A 116 19.33 -36.88 -43.76
N VAL A 117 18.04 -36.53 -43.75
CA VAL A 117 16.98 -37.37 -43.17
C VAL A 117 16.92 -38.71 -43.90
N ALA A 118 16.83 -38.68 -45.23
CA ALA A 118 16.80 -39.90 -46.05
C ALA A 118 18.07 -40.74 -45.88
N PHE A 119 19.23 -40.11 -45.69
CA PHE A 119 20.48 -40.81 -45.42
C PHE A 119 20.45 -41.56 -44.08
N LEU A 120 19.91 -40.96 -43.01
CA LEU A 120 19.78 -41.63 -41.71
C LEU A 120 18.82 -42.81 -41.78
N GLU A 121 17.67 -42.62 -42.43
CA GLU A 121 16.64 -43.66 -42.61
C GLU A 121 17.18 -44.84 -43.43
N ASN A 122 17.83 -44.57 -44.57
CA ASN A 122 18.36 -45.60 -45.46
C ASN A 122 19.52 -46.39 -44.85
N ASN A 123 20.34 -45.76 -43.99
CA ASN A 123 21.49 -46.41 -43.36
C ASN A 123 21.19 -46.99 -41.96
N LYS A 124 19.93 -46.87 -41.47
CA LYS A 124 19.51 -47.34 -40.13
C LYS A 124 20.45 -46.87 -39.00
N LEU A 125 20.94 -45.64 -39.10
CA LEU A 125 21.81 -45.07 -38.07
C LEU A 125 20.94 -44.73 -36.85
N SER A 126 21.27 -45.31 -35.69
CA SER A 126 20.52 -45.04 -34.46
C SER A 126 20.75 -43.60 -34.01
N THR A 127 19.67 -42.85 -33.85
CA THR A 127 19.66 -41.51 -33.27
C THR A 127 19.36 -41.52 -31.77
N SER A 128 19.32 -42.70 -31.13
CA SER A 128 18.99 -42.89 -29.70
C SER A 128 19.91 -42.14 -28.74
N ASP A 129 21.14 -41.85 -29.15
CA ASP A 129 22.13 -41.13 -28.32
C ASP A 129 21.84 -39.62 -28.24
N PHE A 130 20.96 -39.10 -29.12
CA PHE A 130 20.52 -37.71 -29.13
C PHE A 130 19.16 -37.56 -28.45
N ASP A 131 18.98 -36.48 -27.69
CA ASP A 131 17.71 -36.21 -27.00
C ASP A 131 16.60 -35.79 -27.98
N LYS A 132 16.95 -35.08 -29.06
CA LYS A 132 16.08 -34.76 -30.20
C LYS A 132 16.90 -34.53 -31.46
N VAL A 133 16.26 -34.72 -32.61
CA VAL A 133 16.78 -34.42 -33.95
C VAL A 133 15.96 -33.27 -34.54
N PHE A 134 16.54 -32.39 -35.33
CA PHE A 134 15.84 -31.31 -36.03
C PHE A 134 16.35 -31.19 -37.46
N VAL A 135 15.55 -30.63 -38.35
CA VAL A 135 15.92 -30.40 -39.75
C VAL A 135 15.93 -28.90 -40.02
N TRP A 136 17.08 -28.38 -40.46
CA TRP A 136 17.21 -27.02 -40.95
C TRP A 136 16.44 -26.87 -42.26
N ASN A 137 15.49 -25.94 -42.28
CA ASN A 137 14.62 -25.64 -43.41
C ASN A 137 14.79 -24.19 -43.91
N GLY A 138 15.85 -23.49 -43.48
CA GLY A 138 16.06 -22.06 -43.76
C GLY A 138 15.32 -21.11 -42.81
N ASP A 139 14.59 -21.61 -41.81
CA ASP A 139 13.93 -20.75 -40.80
C ASP A 139 14.73 -20.74 -39.48
N SER A 140 15.32 -19.58 -39.16
CA SER A 140 16.10 -19.35 -37.94
C SER A 140 15.30 -19.53 -36.65
N LYS A 141 13.95 -19.49 -36.71
CA LYS A 141 13.07 -19.73 -35.56
C LYS A 141 13.16 -21.15 -35.01
N ILE A 142 13.76 -22.09 -35.75
CA ILE A 142 13.98 -23.44 -35.26
C ILE A 142 14.87 -23.47 -34.01
N PHE A 143 15.89 -22.61 -33.92
CA PHE A 143 16.74 -22.51 -32.74
C PHE A 143 15.97 -22.01 -31.52
N PHE A 144 15.07 -21.05 -31.73
CA PHE A 144 14.14 -20.60 -30.69
C PHE A 144 13.25 -21.74 -30.19
N ALA A 145 12.69 -22.53 -31.12
CA ALA A 145 11.86 -23.69 -30.78
C ALA A 145 12.64 -24.77 -30.01
N MET A 146 13.89 -25.05 -30.39
CA MET A 146 14.77 -26.00 -29.69
C MET A 146 14.99 -25.60 -28.23
N VAL A 147 15.30 -24.32 -28.00
CA VAL A 147 15.47 -23.77 -26.65
C VAL A 147 14.18 -23.89 -25.84
N LYS A 148 13.05 -23.46 -26.40
CA LYS A 148 11.77 -23.46 -25.68
C LYS A 148 11.23 -24.86 -25.41
N LEU A 149 11.50 -25.82 -26.30
CA LEU A 149 11.15 -27.22 -26.08
C LEU A 149 11.90 -27.81 -24.89
N LEU A 150 13.19 -27.52 -24.77
CA LEU A 150 13.97 -27.94 -23.60
C LEU A 150 13.49 -27.26 -22.32
N GLU A 151 13.24 -25.95 -22.36
CA GLU A 151 12.71 -25.21 -21.21
C GLU A 151 11.35 -25.76 -20.76
N ASP A 152 10.42 -26.01 -21.69
CA ASP A 152 9.09 -26.52 -21.36
C ASP A 152 9.17 -27.93 -20.78
N LYS A 153 9.97 -28.83 -21.38
CA LYS A 153 10.16 -30.21 -20.88
C LYS A 153 10.70 -30.22 -19.46
N THR A 154 11.70 -29.41 -19.14
CA THR A 154 12.33 -29.40 -17.80
C THR A 154 11.45 -28.74 -16.73
N ASN A 155 10.65 -27.72 -17.11
CA ASN A 155 9.87 -26.95 -16.14
C ASN A 155 8.45 -27.47 -15.91
N ILE A 156 7.90 -28.34 -16.78
CA ILE A 156 6.47 -28.68 -16.76
C ILE A 156 5.98 -29.20 -15.40
N GLU A 157 6.74 -30.04 -14.71
CA GLU A 157 6.36 -30.58 -13.40
C GLU A 157 6.25 -29.48 -12.33
N ASN A 158 7.19 -28.53 -12.32
CA ASN A 158 7.17 -27.39 -11.41
C ASN A 158 5.98 -26.48 -11.74
N ASP A 159 5.87 -26.12 -13.02
CA ASP A 159 4.86 -25.20 -13.53
C ASP A 159 3.43 -25.74 -13.31
N MET A 160 3.25 -27.07 -13.37
CA MET A 160 2.00 -27.75 -13.02
C MET A 160 1.69 -27.63 -11.53
N LYS A 161 2.67 -27.87 -10.64
CA LYS A 161 2.49 -27.78 -9.17
C LYS A 161 2.15 -26.38 -8.70
N VAL A 162 2.73 -25.36 -9.35
CA VAL A 162 2.43 -23.95 -9.10
C VAL A 162 0.98 -23.59 -9.50
N GLY A 163 0.37 -24.36 -10.42
CA GLY A 163 -1.10 -24.43 -10.59
C GLY A 163 -1.72 -23.46 -11.60
N VAL A 164 -0.91 -22.86 -12.49
CA VAL A 164 -1.35 -21.76 -13.38
C VAL A 164 -1.11 -22.03 -14.87
N VAL A 165 -0.45 -23.14 -15.20
CA VAL A 165 0.06 -23.37 -16.56
C VAL A 165 -0.82 -24.34 -17.35
N GLN A 166 -1.01 -24.02 -18.63
CA GLN A 166 -1.69 -24.88 -19.61
C GLN A 166 -0.67 -25.56 -20.52
N ALA A 167 -1.06 -26.66 -21.18
CA ALA A 167 -0.21 -27.37 -22.14
C ALA A 167 -0.93 -27.72 -23.45
N ILE A 168 -0.16 -27.76 -24.53
CA ILE A 168 -0.52 -28.28 -25.85
C ILE A 168 0.29 -29.55 -26.08
N LEU A 169 -0.36 -30.66 -26.40
CA LEU A 169 0.33 -31.91 -26.72
C LEU A 169 0.42 -32.08 -28.24
N LEU A 170 1.63 -32.10 -28.78
CA LEU A 170 1.94 -32.41 -30.17
C LEU A 170 2.48 -33.84 -30.27
N VAL A 171 1.81 -34.69 -31.04
CA VAL A 171 2.24 -36.06 -31.37
C VAL A 171 2.61 -36.12 -32.85
N GLU A 172 3.91 -36.15 -33.13
CA GLU A 172 4.46 -36.15 -34.49
C GLU A 172 5.84 -36.82 -34.46
N ASP A 173 6.01 -37.92 -35.19
CA ASP A 173 7.25 -38.68 -35.26
C ASP A 173 8.18 -38.17 -36.38
N SER A 174 7.64 -37.55 -37.42
CA SER A 174 8.45 -37.08 -38.55
C SER A 174 9.28 -35.86 -38.19
N THR A 175 10.61 -36.04 -38.25
CA THR A 175 11.63 -34.99 -38.04
C THR A 175 11.37 -33.74 -38.86
N LYS A 176 10.95 -33.92 -40.11
CA LYS A 176 10.60 -32.84 -41.04
C LYS A 176 9.38 -32.03 -40.59
N TYR A 177 8.33 -32.68 -40.10
CA TYR A 177 7.09 -32.01 -39.76
C TYR A 177 7.15 -31.30 -38.42
N TYR A 178 7.65 -31.94 -37.34
CA TYR A 178 7.74 -31.24 -36.06
C TYR A 178 8.77 -30.10 -36.09
N SER A 179 9.82 -30.20 -36.91
CA SER A 179 10.78 -29.09 -37.13
C SER A 179 10.11 -27.86 -37.78
N ARG A 180 8.96 -28.03 -38.45
CA ARG A 180 8.14 -26.94 -39.02
C ARG A 180 7.03 -26.48 -38.07
N PHE A 181 6.40 -27.42 -37.34
CA PHE A 181 5.29 -27.10 -36.44
C PHE A 181 5.74 -26.42 -35.16
N LEU A 182 6.80 -26.90 -34.51
CA LEU A 182 7.24 -26.35 -33.22
C LEU A 182 7.55 -24.85 -33.29
N PRO A 183 8.34 -24.34 -34.27
CA PRO A 183 8.59 -22.90 -34.39
C PRO A 183 7.31 -22.10 -34.58
N THR A 184 6.39 -22.61 -35.41
CA THR A 184 5.11 -21.97 -35.68
C THR A 184 4.23 -21.91 -34.43
N LEU A 185 4.09 -23.03 -33.71
CA LEU A 185 3.30 -23.12 -32.48
C LEU A 185 3.85 -22.21 -31.39
N TYR A 186 5.16 -22.21 -31.16
CA TYR A 186 5.79 -21.33 -30.18
C TYR A 186 5.53 -19.86 -30.49
N ASN A 187 5.67 -19.47 -31.76
CA ASN A 187 5.41 -18.09 -32.16
C ASN A 187 3.94 -17.69 -31.97
N ILE A 188 2.99 -18.58 -32.30
CA ILE A 188 1.55 -18.34 -32.08
C ILE A 188 1.26 -18.11 -30.60
N VAL A 189 1.75 -19.00 -29.73
CA VAL A 189 1.47 -18.94 -28.29
C VAL A 189 2.05 -17.66 -27.67
N LEU A 190 3.27 -17.28 -28.04
CA LEU A 190 3.94 -16.09 -27.50
C LEU A 190 3.33 -14.78 -28.00
N GLU A 191 3.10 -14.64 -29.31
CA GLU A 191 2.46 -13.44 -29.89
C GLU A 191 1.09 -13.19 -29.26
N GLN A 192 0.31 -14.25 -29.01
CA GLN A 192 -1.01 -14.11 -28.40
C GLN A 192 -0.95 -13.77 -26.91
N THR A 193 -0.01 -14.37 -26.17
CA THR A 193 0.17 -14.07 -24.74
C THR A 193 0.56 -12.60 -24.56
N GLN A 194 1.44 -12.07 -25.42
CA GLN A 194 1.86 -10.67 -25.36
C GLN A 194 0.69 -9.68 -25.60
N ARG A 195 -0.15 -9.93 -26.60
CA ARG A 195 -1.32 -9.09 -26.89
C ARG A 195 -2.29 -8.99 -25.70
N LEU A 196 -2.48 -10.08 -24.98
CA LEU A 196 -3.38 -10.09 -23.81
C LEU A 196 -2.81 -9.31 -22.62
N ILE A 197 -1.48 -9.20 -22.53
CA ILE A 197 -0.78 -8.47 -21.47
C ILE A 197 -0.78 -6.95 -21.74
N GLU A 198 -0.64 -6.54 -23.01
CA GLU A 198 -0.66 -5.11 -23.40
C GLU A 198 -1.99 -4.41 -23.08
N ASP A 199 -3.10 -5.14 -23.10
CA ASP A 199 -4.44 -4.62 -22.81
C ASP A 199 -4.71 -4.33 -21.30
N VAL A 200 -3.90 -4.83 -20.37
CA VAL A 200 -4.33 -5.00 -18.95
C VAL A 200 -3.43 -4.30 -17.90
N SER A 201 -2.14 -4.05 -18.15
CA SER A 201 -1.24 -3.54 -17.08
C SER A 201 -0.27 -2.44 -17.51
N SER A 202 -0.11 -1.41 -16.66
CA SER A 202 0.87 -0.32 -16.80
C SER A 202 2.26 -0.63 -16.25
N ASP A 203 2.46 -1.75 -15.52
CA ASP A 203 3.73 -2.14 -14.89
C ASP A 203 4.53 -3.11 -15.79
N GLU A 204 5.62 -2.64 -16.38
CA GLU A 204 6.51 -3.38 -17.28
C GLU A 204 7.06 -4.69 -16.69
N LEU A 205 7.38 -4.72 -15.39
CA LEU A 205 8.00 -5.89 -14.76
C LEU A 205 6.99 -7.02 -14.58
N TYR A 206 5.74 -6.66 -14.30
CA TYR A 206 4.62 -7.59 -14.20
C TYR A 206 4.24 -8.20 -15.56
N LYS A 207 4.43 -7.45 -16.67
CA LYS A 207 4.23 -7.97 -18.04
C LYS A 207 5.18 -9.15 -18.33
N VAL A 208 6.45 -9.00 -18.00
CA VAL A 208 7.48 -10.04 -18.23
C VAL A 208 7.18 -11.31 -17.43
N LEU A 209 6.71 -11.17 -16.19
CA LEU A 209 6.33 -12.31 -15.35
C LEU A 209 5.13 -13.08 -15.93
N LYS A 210 4.11 -12.36 -16.43
CA LYS A 210 2.94 -12.99 -17.06
C LYS A 210 3.28 -13.82 -18.32
N LEU A 211 4.30 -13.44 -19.09
CA LEU A 211 4.76 -14.23 -20.25
C LEU A 211 5.22 -15.65 -19.87
N ARG A 212 5.63 -15.87 -18.61
CA ARG A 212 6.03 -17.21 -18.12
C ARG A 212 4.86 -18.17 -18.00
N ALA A 213 3.65 -17.64 -17.81
CA ALA A 213 2.41 -18.40 -17.74
C ALA A 213 1.82 -18.77 -19.11
N ARG A 214 2.55 -18.52 -20.21
CA ARG A 214 2.13 -19.01 -21.53
C ARG A 214 1.87 -20.53 -21.51
N PRO A 215 0.95 -21.02 -22.34
CA PRO A 215 0.84 -22.46 -22.58
C PRO A 215 2.19 -23.09 -22.98
N LYS A 216 2.50 -24.25 -22.39
CA LYS A 216 3.67 -25.05 -22.71
C LYS A 216 3.37 -25.98 -23.88
N ILE A 217 4.40 -26.35 -24.63
CA ILE A 217 4.26 -27.31 -25.71
C ILE A 217 5.00 -28.58 -25.31
N LEU A 218 4.26 -29.69 -25.28
CA LEU A 218 4.77 -31.02 -25.01
C LEU A 218 4.82 -31.80 -26.33
N HIS A 219 5.92 -32.50 -26.60
CA HIS A 219 6.12 -33.23 -27.84
C HIS A 219 6.37 -34.71 -27.58
N ALA A 220 5.59 -35.57 -28.22
CA ALA A 220 5.75 -37.02 -28.21
C ALA A 220 5.95 -37.55 -29.64
N THR A 221 6.73 -38.61 -29.77
CA THR A 221 7.06 -39.25 -31.05
C THR A 221 6.52 -40.67 -31.18
N THR A 222 6.16 -41.31 -30.08
CA THR A 222 5.58 -42.67 -30.07
C THR A 222 4.23 -42.69 -29.35
N TYR A 223 3.48 -43.77 -29.56
CA TYR A 223 2.22 -44.00 -28.87
C TYR A 223 2.40 -44.10 -27.36
N GLU A 224 3.44 -44.80 -26.92
CA GLU A 224 3.75 -44.99 -25.51
C GLU A 224 4.13 -43.67 -24.83
N GLU A 225 4.95 -42.84 -25.50
CA GLU A 225 5.25 -41.47 -25.03
C GLU A 225 4.00 -40.61 -24.97
N ALA A 226 3.16 -40.64 -26.01
CA ALA A 226 1.94 -39.82 -26.08
C ALA A 226 0.96 -40.17 -24.95
N ILE A 227 0.76 -41.45 -24.65
CA ILE A 227 -0.06 -41.88 -23.51
C ILE A 227 0.58 -41.46 -22.19
N SER A 228 1.88 -41.68 -22.01
CA SER A 228 2.56 -41.33 -20.75
C SER A 228 2.42 -39.84 -20.45
N VAL A 229 2.71 -38.98 -21.43
CA VAL A 229 2.61 -37.53 -21.30
C VAL A 229 1.16 -37.10 -21.09
N PHE A 230 0.20 -37.72 -21.78
CA PHE A 230 -1.21 -37.41 -21.59
C PHE A 230 -1.69 -37.78 -20.19
N GLU A 231 -1.42 -39.00 -19.70
CA GLU A 231 -1.88 -39.43 -18.38
C GLU A 231 -1.27 -38.63 -17.24
N GLU A 232 0.00 -38.25 -17.36
CA GLU A 232 0.71 -37.47 -16.37
C GLU A 232 0.22 -36.00 -16.31
N TYR A 233 -0.12 -35.40 -17.47
CA TYR A 233 -0.44 -33.98 -17.58
C TYR A 233 -1.87 -33.65 -18.06
N LYS A 234 -2.79 -34.62 -18.11
CA LYS A 234 -4.17 -34.46 -18.63
C LYS A 234 -4.97 -33.30 -18.02
N GLU A 235 -4.68 -32.91 -16.78
CA GLU A 235 -5.39 -31.81 -16.09
C GLU A 235 -5.06 -30.40 -16.64
N ILE A 236 -3.89 -30.27 -17.27
CA ILE A 236 -3.38 -29.02 -17.84
C ILE A 236 -3.40 -29.00 -19.36
N ILE A 237 -3.57 -30.16 -20.02
CA ILE A 237 -3.69 -30.25 -21.48
C ILE A 237 -4.99 -29.59 -21.94
N THR A 238 -4.85 -28.62 -22.85
CA THR A 238 -5.97 -27.82 -23.39
C THR A 238 -6.30 -28.16 -24.83
N CYS A 239 -5.34 -28.67 -25.60
CA CYS A 239 -5.58 -29.23 -26.92
C CYS A 239 -4.51 -30.28 -27.28
N VAL A 240 -4.89 -31.17 -28.20
CA VAL A 240 -4.02 -32.23 -28.72
C VAL A 240 -3.93 -32.10 -30.24
N ILE A 241 -2.72 -32.17 -30.77
CA ILE A 241 -2.43 -32.20 -32.20
C ILE A 241 -1.69 -33.51 -32.49
N SER A 242 -2.23 -34.37 -33.33
CA SER A 242 -1.70 -35.73 -33.52
C SER A 242 -1.66 -36.13 -34.99
N ASP A 243 -0.55 -36.76 -35.41
CA ASP A 243 -0.51 -37.52 -36.66
C ASP A 243 -1.34 -38.81 -36.57
N VAL A 244 -1.75 -39.36 -37.71
CA VAL A 244 -2.50 -40.62 -37.78
C VAL A 244 -1.57 -41.83 -37.62
N ARG A 245 -0.37 -41.77 -38.20
CA ARG A 245 0.56 -42.90 -38.31
C ARG A 245 1.86 -42.57 -37.60
N PHE A 246 2.09 -43.21 -36.46
CA PHE A 246 3.34 -43.13 -35.71
C PHE A 246 3.66 -44.49 -35.04
N PRO A 247 4.87 -44.69 -34.50
CA PRO A 247 5.28 -45.96 -33.91
C PRO A 247 4.47 -46.34 -32.66
N LYS A 248 4.06 -47.62 -32.58
CA LYS A 248 3.49 -48.30 -31.41
C LYS A 248 4.23 -49.63 -31.22
N ASN A 249 4.78 -49.88 -30.05
CA ASN A 249 5.71 -51.00 -29.80
C ASN A 249 6.86 -51.04 -30.83
N GLU A 250 7.51 -49.90 -31.06
CA GLU A 250 8.63 -49.72 -32.02
C GLU A 250 8.28 -49.99 -33.50
N LYS A 251 7.02 -50.23 -33.84
CA LYS A 251 6.56 -50.49 -35.21
C LYS A 251 5.56 -49.42 -35.66
N LEU A 252 5.74 -48.90 -36.87
CA LEU A 252 4.80 -47.95 -37.47
C LEU A 252 3.40 -48.57 -37.57
N TYR A 253 2.41 -47.92 -36.96
CA TYR A 253 1.04 -48.39 -36.94
C TYR A 253 0.10 -47.31 -37.50
N SER A 254 -0.67 -47.67 -38.54
CA SER A 254 -1.47 -46.73 -39.33
C SER A 254 -2.71 -46.20 -38.61
N ASN A 255 -3.14 -46.81 -37.50
CA ASN A 255 -4.26 -46.34 -36.69
C ASN A 255 -3.84 -45.83 -35.31
N ALA A 256 -2.53 -45.66 -35.06
CA ALA A 256 -2.02 -45.25 -33.76
C ALA A 256 -2.64 -43.93 -33.27
N GLY A 257 -2.75 -42.94 -34.17
CA GLY A 257 -3.35 -41.64 -33.86
C GLY A 257 -4.84 -41.74 -33.54
N PHE A 258 -5.61 -42.55 -34.27
CA PHE A 258 -7.03 -42.72 -33.99
C PHE A 258 -7.30 -43.41 -32.66
N GLU A 259 -6.50 -44.44 -32.31
CA GLU A 259 -6.59 -45.09 -31.00
C GLU A 259 -6.23 -44.12 -29.86
N PHE A 260 -5.19 -43.31 -30.04
CA PHE A 260 -4.81 -42.30 -29.07
C PHE A 260 -5.89 -41.22 -28.90
N VAL A 261 -6.42 -40.70 -30.01
CA VAL A 261 -7.52 -39.71 -29.98
C VAL A 261 -8.75 -40.27 -29.28
N LYS A 262 -9.08 -41.54 -29.51
CA LYS A 262 -10.18 -42.21 -28.82
C LYS A 262 -9.95 -42.25 -27.31
N HIS A 263 -8.76 -42.62 -26.86
CA HIS A 263 -8.37 -42.60 -25.44
C HIS A 263 -8.49 -41.19 -24.83
N VAL A 264 -8.03 -40.16 -25.55
CA VAL A 264 -8.15 -38.76 -25.12
C VAL A 264 -9.62 -38.33 -24.99
N LYS A 265 -10.48 -38.73 -25.93
CA LYS A 265 -11.91 -38.40 -25.94
C LYS A 265 -12.70 -39.14 -24.86
N GLU A 266 -12.27 -40.33 -24.46
CA GLU A 266 -12.86 -41.07 -23.32
C GLU A 266 -12.66 -40.31 -22.00
N TYR A 267 -11.53 -39.61 -21.83
CA TYR A 267 -11.30 -38.75 -20.67
C TYR A 267 -12.10 -37.44 -20.73
N SER A 268 -12.10 -36.77 -21.89
CA SER A 268 -12.80 -35.49 -22.07
C SER A 268 -13.31 -35.34 -23.50
N GLU A 269 -14.62 -35.55 -23.68
CA GLU A 269 -15.29 -35.42 -24.99
C GLU A 269 -15.14 -34.00 -25.57
N GLY A 270 -15.13 -32.99 -24.69
CA GLY A 270 -14.98 -31.57 -25.03
C GLY A 270 -13.55 -31.12 -25.35
N LEU A 271 -12.53 -31.96 -25.17
CA LEU A 271 -11.14 -31.58 -25.47
C LEU A 271 -10.94 -31.41 -26.99
N PRO A 272 -10.46 -30.26 -27.46
CA PRO A 272 -10.14 -30.04 -28.87
C PRO A 272 -8.99 -30.93 -29.34
N VAL A 273 -9.22 -31.66 -30.44
CA VAL A 273 -8.21 -32.52 -31.05
C VAL A 273 -8.09 -32.21 -32.53
N LEU A 274 -6.86 -32.04 -32.99
CA LEU A 274 -6.49 -31.82 -34.38
C LEU A 274 -5.74 -33.04 -34.90
N ILE A 275 -6.33 -33.73 -35.87
CA ILE A 275 -5.71 -34.84 -36.57
C ILE A 275 -5.11 -34.30 -37.87
N GLN A 276 -3.85 -34.63 -38.12
CA GLN A 276 -3.17 -34.32 -39.36
C GLN A 276 -2.80 -35.60 -40.11
N SER A 277 -2.98 -35.61 -41.43
CA SER A 277 -2.58 -36.75 -42.27
C SER A 277 -2.33 -36.29 -43.71
N SER A 278 -1.46 -36.99 -44.43
CA SER A 278 -1.33 -36.81 -45.88
C SER A 278 -2.46 -37.51 -46.67
N ASP A 279 -3.13 -38.47 -46.06
CA ASP A 279 -4.23 -39.23 -46.67
C ASP A 279 -5.58 -38.57 -46.36
N SER A 280 -6.32 -38.21 -47.41
CA SER A 280 -7.60 -37.52 -47.30
C SER A 280 -8.74 -38.44 -46.86
N GLU A 281 -8.61 -39.76 -47.00
CA GLU A 281 -9.63 -40.71 -46.55
C GLU A 281 -9.78 -40.71 -45.02
N ASN A 282 -8.70 -40.36 -44.31
CA ASN A 282 -8.67 -40.21 -42.85
C ASN A 282 -9.56 -39.09 -42.32
N MET A 283 -10.01 -38.17 -43.18
CA MET A 283 -10.96 -37.11 -42.82
C MET A 283 -12.29 -37.69 -42.29
N LYS A 284 -12.78 -38.79 -42.87
CA LYS A 284 -14.04 -39.43 -42.43
C LYS A 284 -13.92 -39.97 -40.99
N LYS A 285 -12.82 -40.66 -40.69
CA LYS A 285 -12.52 -41.20 -39.36
C LYS A 285 -12.30 -40.10 -38.32
N ALA A 286 -11.66 -38.99 -38.71
CA ALA A 286 -11.49 -37.84 -37.83
C ALA A 286 -12.85 -37.21 -37.46
N PHE A 287 -13.76 -37.10 -38.44
CA PHE A 287 -15.12 -36.61 -38.21
C PHE A 287 -15.91 -37.51 -37.25
N GLU A 288 -15.81 -38.83 -37.39
CA GLU A 288 -16.44 -39.80 -36.47
C GLU A 288 -15.96 -39.66 -35.01
N LEU A 289 -14.72 -39.19 -34.82
CA LEU A 289 -14.13 -38.95 -33.49
C LEU A 289 -14.34 -37.52 -32.97
N ASN A 290 -15.15 -36.70 -33.64
CA ASN A 290 -15.33 -35.27 -33.33
C ASN A 290 -13.97 -34.53 -33.25
N ALA A 291 -13.04 -34.86 -34.15
CA ALA A 291 -11.73 -34.23 -34.29
C ALA A 291 -11.69 -33.39 -35.57
N ILE A 292 -10.93 -32.28 -35.52
CA ILE A 292 -10.69 -31.43 -36.69
C ILE A 292 -9.60 -32.09 -37.53
N PHE A 293 -9.73 -32.10 -38.86
CA PHE A 293 -8.77 -32.70 -39.77
C PHE A 293 -8.03 -31.64 -40.59
N ILE A 294 -6.71 -31.77 -40.71
CA ILE A 294 -5.90 -30.98 -41.66
C ILE A 294 -5.06 -31.91 -42.54
N ASN A 295 -5.04 -31.62 -43.84
CA ASN A 295 -4.19 -32.33 -44.80
C ASN A 295 -2.75 -31.80 -44.75
N LYS A 296 -1.76 -32.69 -44.51
CA LYS A 296 -0.32 -32.35 -44.48
C LYS A 296 0.21 -31.82 -45.82
N ASN A 297 -0.45 -32.14 -46.93
CA ASN A 297 -0.09 -31.67 -48.27
C ASN A 297 -0.74 -30.32 -48.63
N SER A 298 -1.55 -29.73 -47.74
CA SER A 298 -2.16 -28.42 -47.99
C SER A 298 -1.11 -27.30 -47.98
N GLU A 299 -1.23 -26.37 -48.93
CA GLU A 299 -0.43 -25.14 -48.95
C GLU A 299 -0.75 -24.23 -47.74
N SER A 300 -1.94 -24.36 -47.15
CA SER A 300 -2.41 -23.56 -45.99
C SER A 300 -2.13 -24.19 -44.61
N LEU A 301 -1.44 -25.34 -44.54
CA LEU A 301 -1.26 -26.15 -43.33
C LEU A 301 -0.93 -25.34 -42.06
N LEU A 302 0.05 -24.43 -42.14
CA LEU A 302 0.47 -23.61 -40.99
C LEU A 302 -0.55 -22.54 -40.60
N GLN A 303 -1.30 -22.00 -41.57
CA GLN A 303 -2.35 -21.02 -41.33
C GLN A 303 -3.58 -21.67 -40.67
N ASP A 304 -3.93 -22.87 -41.11
CA ASP A 304 -5.03 -23.65 -40.53
C ASP A 304 -4.70 -24.07 -39.09
N LEU A 305 -3.45 -24.49 -38.84
CA LEU A 305 -2.93 -24.75 -37.50
C LEU A 305 -3.04 -23.51 -36.60
N LYS A 306 -2.66 -22.33 -37.12
CA LYS A 306 -2.80 -21.05 -36.39
C LYS A 306 -4.26 -20.74 -36.06
N GLY A 307 -5.18 -20.98 -36.99
CA GLY A 307 -6.62 -20.82 -36.79
C GLY A 307 -7.15 -21.71 -35.67
N PHE A 308 -6.78 -23.00 -35.68
CA PHE A 308 -7.17 -23.98 -34.67
C PHE A 308 -6.70 -23.58 -33.26
N VAL A 309 -5.41 -23.30 -33.10
CA VAL A 309 -4.80 -22.95 -31.81
C VAL A 309 -5.41 -21.66 -31.24
N THR A 310 -5.60 -20.64 -32.07
CA THR A 310 -6.18 -19.35 -31.65
C THR A 310 -7.62 -19.51 -31.16
N TYR A 311 -8.42 -20.32 -31.86
CA TYR A 311 -9.83 -20.53 -31.53
C TYR A 311 -10.01 -21.31 -30.22
N HIS A 312 -9.20 -22.35 -29.99
CA HIS A 312 -9.41 -23.27 -28.86
C HIS A 312 -8.70 -22.87 -27.56
N LEU A 313 -7.63 -22.07 -27.62
CA LEU A 313 -6.93 -21.60 -26.42
C LEU A 313 -7.53 -20.32 -25.83
N GLY A 314 -8.63 -19.81 -26.40
CA GLY A 314 -9.28 -18.59 -25.90
C GLY A 314 -8.43 -17.33 -26.08
N PHE A 315 -7.51 -17.32 -27.06
CA PHE A 315 -6.69 -16.16 -27.34
C PHE A 315 -7.49 -15.08 -28.10
N GLY A 316 -7.40 -13.83 -27.65
CA GLY A 316 -8.09 -12.67 -28.24
C GLY A 316 -9.36 -12.24 -27.50
N HIS A 317 -10.28 -11.57 -28.21
CA HIS A 317 -11.55 -11.13 -27.64
C HIS A 317 -12.47 -12.34 -27.38
N PHE A 318 -13.25 -12.32 -26.31
CA PHE A 318 -14.26 -13.34 -26.08
C PHE A 318 -15.40 -13.15 -27.08
N VAL A 319 -15.63 -14.14 -27.94
CA VAL A 319 -16.71 -14.11 -28.92
C VAL A 319 -17.85 -15.00 -28.43
N PHE A 320 -18.95 -14.39 -28.03
CA PHE A 320 -20.18 -15.11 -27.69
C PHE A 320 -20.82 -15.67 -28.97
N ARG A 321 -21.12 -16.97 -28.99
CA ARG A 321 -21.65 -17.69 -30.15
C ARG A 321 -22.94 -18.45 -29.85
N SER A 322 -23.78 -18.62 -30.88
CA SER A 322 -24.92 -19.55 -30.81
C SER A 322 -24.45 -21.01 -30.89
N GLN A 323 -25.35 -21.97 -30.64
CA GLN A 323 -25.07 -23.41 -30.84
C GLN A 323 -24.65 -23.73 -32.28
N GLU A 324 -25.14 -22.97 -33.25
CA GLU A 324 -24.79 -23.07 -34.68
C GLU A 324 -23.46 -22.38 -35.03
N GLY A 325 -22.77 -21.78 -34.04
CA GLY A 325 -21.46 -21.15 -34.22
C GLY A 325 -21.50 -19.69 -34.70
N ARG A 326 -22.70 -19.10 -34.89
CA ARG A 326 -22.88 -17.70 -35.31
C ARG A 326 -22.44 -16.75 -34.19
N GLN A 327 -21.66 -15.72 -34.55
CA GLN A 327 -21.22 -14.68 -33.62
C GLN A 327 -22.39 -13.77 -33.21
N LEU A 328 -22.58 -13.60 -31.90
CA LEU A 328 -23.62 -12.77 -31.29
C LEU A 328 -23.06 -11.47 -30.70
N ALA A 329 -21.98 -11.57 -29.92
CA ALA A 329 -21.33 -10.43 -29.29
C ALA A 329 -19.82 -10.67 -29.12
N VAL A 330 -19.07 -9.59 -28.89
CA VAL A 330 -17.62 -9.64 -28.67
C VAL A 330 -17.30 -8.82 -27.43
N ALA A 331 -16.52 -9.39 -26.52
CA ALA A 331 -16.00 -8.71 -25.35
C ALA A 331 -14.47 -8.65 -25.40
N ARG A 332 -13.92 -7.44 -25.38
CA ARG A 332 -12.48 -7.18 -25.42
C ARG A 332 -11.87 -7.14 -24.03
N THR A 333 -12.61 -6.64 -23.06
CA THR A 333 -12.18 -6.47 -21.65
C THR A 333 -13.05 -7.28 -20.70
N MET A 334 -12.61 -7.48 -19.45
CA MET A 334 -13.45 -8.11 -18.42
C MET A 334 -14.71 -7.29 -18.13
N LYS A 335 -14.63 -5.95 -18.20
CA LYS A 335 -15.78 -5.05 -18.01
C LYS A 335 -16.82 -5.24 -19.11
N GLU A 336 -16.38 -5.34 -20.37
CA GLU A 336 -17.27 -5.66 -21.49
C GLU A 336 -17.84 -7.08 -21.38
N PHE A 337 -17.03 -8.05 -20.95
CA PHE A 337 -17.48 -9.43 -20.76
C PHE A 337 -18.59 -9.51 -19.71
N GLU A 338 -18.43 -8.84 -18.57
CA GLU A 338 -19.45 -8.79 -17.51
C GLU A 338 -20.75 -8.13 -18.02
N ALA A 339 -20.64 -7.03 -18.77
CA ALA A 339 -21.80 -6.33 -19.34
C ALA A 339 -22.54 -7.21 -20.36
N GLN A 340 -21.82 -7.88 -21.25
CA GLN A 340 -22.40 -8.79 -22.26
C GLN A 340 -23.00 -10.05 -21.62
N LEU A 341 -22.36 -10.58 -20.56
CA LEU A 341 -22.86 -11.74 -19.82
C LEU A 341 -24.22 -11.46 -19.16
N LYS A 342 -24.59 -10.20 -18.90
CA LYS A 342 -25.93 -9.82 -18.42
C LYS A 342 -27.00 -9.85 -19.52
N GLN A 343 -26.61 -9.77 -20.80
CA GLN A 343 -27.53 -9.55 -21.93
C GLN A 343 -27.63 -10.77 -22.89
N ILE A 344 -26.59 -11.59 -23.00
CA ILE A 344 -26.51 -12.73 -23.94
C ILE A 344 -27.61 -13.79 -23.64
N PRO A 345 -28.11 -14.59 -24.59
CA PRO A 345 -29.08 -15.66 -24.29
C PRO A 345 -28.50 -16.82 -23.48
N ASP A 346 -29.35 -17.50 -22.71
CA ASP A 346 -28.99 -18.63 -21.83
C ASP A 346 -28.36 -19.82 -22.59
N GLU A 347 -28.87 -20.12 -23.78
CA GLU A 347 -28.36 -21.20 -24.65
C GLU A 347 -26.89 -21.01 -25.03
N THR A 348 -26.48 -19.75 -25.23
CA THR A 348 -25.07 -19.38 -25.49
C THR A 348 -24.21 -19.61 -24.27
N ILE A 349 -24.71 -19.34 -23.06
CA ILE A 349 -23.95 -19.58 -21.82
C ILE A 349 -23.67 -21.07 -21.67
N THR A 350 -24.67 -21.92 -21.90
CA THR A 350 -24.49 -23.38 -21.87
C THR A 350 -23.47 -23.84 -22.92
N TYR A 351 -23.54 -23.32 -24.15
CA TYR A 351 -22.58 -23.66 -25.20
C TYR A 351 -21.13 -23.37 -24.80
N HIS A 352 -20.86 -22.19 -24.22
CA HIS A 352 -19.52 -21.81 -23.78
C HIS A 352 -19.08 -22.51 -22.49
N ALA A 353 -20.02 -22.82 -21.59
CA ALA A 353 -19.74 -23.54 -20.34
C ALA A 353 -19.36 -25.01 -20.60
N ILE A 354 -20.06 -25.73 -21.48
CA ILE A 354 -19.74 -27.13 -21.84
C ILE A 354 -18.30 -27.24 -22.38
N LYS A 355 -17.86 -26.23 -23.14
CA LYS A 355 -16.54 -26.19 -23.77
C LYS A 355 -15.46 -25.51 -22.92
N ASN A 356 -15.75 -25.19 -21.65
CA ASN A 356 -14.85 -24.50 -20.72
C ASN A 356 -14.28 -23.17 -21.25
N HIS A 357 -14.97 -22.50 -22.18
CA HIS A 357 -14.46 -21.29 -22.82
C HIS A 357 -14.27 -20.14 -21.81
N PHE A 358 -15.12 -20.05 -20.77
CA PHE A 358 -15.03 -19.00 -19.77
C PHE A 358 -13.74 -19.08 -18.93
N SER A 359 -13.47 -20.24 -18.34
CA SER A 359 -12.26 -20.46 -17.54
C SER A 359 -10.99 -20.36 -18.40
N LEU A 360 -11.02 -20.87 -19.64
CA LEU A 360 -9.89 -20.76 -20.57
C LEU A 360 -9.58 -19.30 -20.91
N TRP A 361 -10.60 -18.50 -21.23
CA TRP A 361 -10.42 -17.09 -21.58
C TRP A 361 -9.96 -16.24 -20.38
N MET A 362 -10.52 -16.47 -19.18
CA MET A 362 -10.09 -15.79 -17.95
C MET A 362 -8.64 -16.14 -17.59
N MET A 363 -8.27 -17.43 -17.73
CA MET A 363 -6.90 -17.89 -17.50
C MET A 363 -5.93 -17.25 -18.50
N ALA A 364 -6.30 -17.15 -19.78
CA ALA A 364 -5.47 -16.50 -20.80
C ALA A 364 -5.20 -15.01 -20.51
N ARG A 365 -6.12 -14.30 -19.83
CA ARG A 365 -5.92 -12.88 -19.42
C ARG A 365 -5.23 -12.72 -18.05
N GLY A 366 -4.92 -13.82 -17.38
CA GLY A 366 -4.28 -13.81 -16.07
C GLY A 366 -5.23 -13.56 -14.90
N GLU A 367 -6.54 -13.76 -15.08
CA GLU A 367 -7.51 -13.77 -13.98
C GLU A 367 -7.57 -15.15 -13.32
N ILE A 368 -6.43 -15.56 -12.74
CA ILE A 368 -6.15 -16.94 -12.30
C ILE A 368 -7.15 -17.41 -11.25
N GLU A 369 -7.41 -16.59 -10.23
CA GLU A 369 -8.30 -16.96 -9.13
C GLU A 369 -9.74 -17.15 -9.61
N ILE A 370 -10.22 -16.27 -10.51
CA ILE A 370 -11.55 -16.42 -11.13
C ILE A 370 -11.59 -17.73 -11.94
N ALA A 371 -10.56 -18.01 -12.74
CA ALA A 371 -10.47 -19.25 -13.51
C ALA A 371 -10.41 -20.50 -12.62
N ARG A 372 -9.68 -20.45 -11.50
CA ARG A 372 -9.54 -21.55 -10.53
C ARG A 372 -10.85 -21.86 -9.80
N ILE A 373 -11.62 -20.83 -9.46
CA ILE A 373 -12.94 -20.99 -8.84
C ILE A 373 -13.95 -21.54 -9.85
N THR A 374 -13.84 -21.15 -11.13
CA THR A 374 -14.82 -21.54 -12.16
C THR A 374 -14.53 -22.90 -12.81
N LYS A 375 -13.26 -23.29 -13.00
CA LYS A 375 -12.83 -24.53 -13.68
C LYS A 375 -13.43 -25.84 -13.12
N PRO A 376 -13.59 -26.03 -11.79
CA PRO A 376 -14.08 -27.30 -11.24
C PRO A 376 -15.57 -27.56 -11.52
N TYR A 377 -16.36 -26.51 -11.78
CA TYR A 377 -17.81 -26.62 -11.91
C TYR A 377 -18.19 -26.99 -13.34
N LYS A 378 -18.92 -28.09 -13.50
CA LYS A 378 -19.49 -28.55 -14.77
C LYS A 378 -20.90 -28.01 -14.95
N VAL A 379 -21.38 -28.00 -16.19
CA VAL A 379 -22.78 -27.63 -16.50
C VAL A 379 -23.79 -28.52 -15.76
N THR A 380 -23.43 -29.77 -15.47
CA THR A 380 -24.24 -30.72 -14.69
C THR A 380 -24.44 -30.33 -13.23
N ASP A 381 -23.62 -29.40 -12.70
CA ASP A 381 -23.69 -28.97 -11.31
C ASP A 381 -24.74 -27.87 -11.09
N PHE A 382 -25.36 -27.37 -12.18
CA PHE A 382 -26.36 -26.30 -12.17
C PHE A 382 -27.71 -26.80 -12.69
N LYS A 383 -28.81 -26.30 -12.11
CA LYS A 383 -30.16 -26.74 -12.49
C LYS A 383 -30.62 -26.11 -13.81
N ASN A 384 -30.15 -24.90 -14.10
CA ASN A 384 -30.50 -24.16 -15.30
C ASN A 384 -29.35 -23.22 -15.73
N PRO A 385 -29.35 -22.73 -16.99
CA PRO A 385 -28.29 -21.83 -17.48
C PRO A 385 -28.25 -20.48 -16.76
N ALA A 386 -29.37 -20.00 -16.22
CA ALA A 386 -29.44 -18.76 -15.46
C ALA A 386 -28.64 -18.82 -14.15
N GLU A 387 -28.56 -19.99 -13.50
CA GLU A 387 -27.69 -20.21 -12.33
C GLU A 387 -26.21 -20.08 -12.70
N ILE A 388 -25.79 -20.59 -13.87
CA ILE A 388 -24.41 -20.44 -14.37
C ILE A 388 -24.08 -18.95 -14.56
N ARG A 389 -24.99 -18.19 -15.17
CA ARG A 389 -24.83 -16.73 -15.35
C ARG A 389 -24.63 -16.03 -14.01
N ASN A 390 -25.50 -16.29 -13.05
CA ASN A 390 -25.47 -15.66 -11.73
C ASN A 390 -24.22 -16.07 -10.93
N PHE A 391 -23.78 -17.32 -11.06
CA PHE A 391 -22.55 -17.80 -10.46
C PHE A 391 -21.34 -17.04 -11.01
N LEU A 392 -21.19 -16.96 -12.34
CA LEU A 392 -20.09 -16.23 -12.99
C LEU A 392 -20.08 -14.76 -12.58
N LEU A 393 -21.24 -14.08 -12.60
CA LEU A 393 -21.34 -12.68 -12.18
C LEU A 393 -20.98 -12.49 -10.70
N LYS A 394 -21.43 -13.38 -9.81
CA LYS A 394 -21.07 -13.33 -8.38
C LYS A 394 -19.59 -13.55 -8.14
N VAL A 395 -18.96 -14.50 -8.85
CA VAL A 395 -17.52 -14.77 -8.70
C VAL A 395 -16.71 -13.57 -9.19
N ILE A 396 -17.05 -13.01 -10.35
CA ILE A 396 -16.39 -11.81 -10.90
C ILE A 396 -16.54 -10.63 -9.93
N GLN A 397 -17.76 -10.37 -9.45
CA GLN A 397 -18.02 -9.25 -8.55
C GLN A 397 -17.34 -9.43 -7.19
N LYS A 398 -17.41 -10.63 -6.60
CA LYS A 398 -16.73 -10.94 -5.34
C LYS A 398 -15.22 -10.76 -5.47
N TYR A 399 -14.61 -11.27 -6.53
CA TYR A 399 -13.17 -11.13 -6.74
C TYR A 399 -12.77 -9.68 -6.99
N LYS A 400 -13.57 -8.90 -7.73
CA LYS A 400 -13.33 -7.46 -7.93
C LYS A 400 -13.33 -6.72 -6.58
N VAL A 401 -14.35 -6.93 -5.76
CA VAL A 401 -14.44 -6.31 -4.42
C VAL A 401 -13.27 -6.77 -3.53
N GLU A 402 -12.91 -8.05 -3.54
CA GLU A 402 -11.77 -8.56 -2.76
C GLU A 402 -10.42 -8.00 -3.22
N LYS A 403 -10.24 -7.78 -4.52
CA LYS A 403 -9.01 -7.22 -5.11
C LYS A 403 -8.90 -5.72 -4.90
N GLU A 404 -10.01 -4.98 -4.91
CA GLU A 404 -10.01 -3.53 -4.73
C GLU A 404 -10.04 -3.11 -3.24
N ARG A 405 -10.41 -4.02 -2.34
CA ARG A 405 -10.55 -3.75 -0.90
C ARG A 405 -9.29 -3.17 -0.27
N GLY A 406 -9.44 -2.06 0.45
CA GLY A 406 -8.36 -1.43 1.19
C GLY A 406 -7.38 -0.64 0.32
N ARG A 407 -7.60 -0.56 -1.00
CA ARG A 407 -6.67 0.10 -1.94
C ARG A 407 -7.03 1.57 -2.19
N ILE A 408 -6.09 2.26 -2.81
CA ILE A 408 -6.31 3.56 -3.42
C ILE A 408 -6.77 3.32 -4.85
N VAL A 409 -7.98 3.76 -5.17
CA VAL A 409 -8.59 3.59 -6.48
C VAL A 409 -8.71 4.97 -7.13
N ASN A 410 -8.47 5.03 -8.44
CA ASN A 410 -8.74 6.25 -9.20
C ASN A 410 -10.24 6.55 -9.19
N PHE A 411 -10.61 7.82 -9.32
CA PHE A 411 -12.01 8.23 -9.33
C PHE A 411 -12.87 7.45 -10.35
N ASP A 412 -13.87 6.72 -9.83
CA ASP A 412 -14.97 6.08 -10.55
C ASP A 412 -16.25 6.31 -9.72
N GLU A 413 -17.40 6.50 -10.38
CA GLU A 413 -18.68 6.78 -9.70
C GLU A 413 -19.10 5.59 -8.81
N ASP A 414 -18.88 4.36 -9.29
CA ASP A 414 -19.20 3.13 -8.55
C ASP A 414 -18.30 2.98 -7.31
N ALA A 415 -17.06 3.48 -7.37
CA ALA A 415 -16.10 3.39 -6.26
C ALA A 415 -16.47 4.30 -5.08
N LEU A 416 -17.22 5.39 -5.31
CA LEU A 416 -17.69 6.32 -4.25
C LEU A 416 -18.64 5.67 -3.24
N LEU A 417 -19.28 4.56 -3.61
CA LEU A 417 -20.20 3.83 -2.75
C LEU A 417 -19.46 2.89 -1.79
N GLU A 418 -18.23 2.48 -2.11
CA GLU A 418 -17.47 1.52 -1.33
C GLU A 418 -16.67 2.20 -0.21
N GLU A 419 -17.05 1.96 1.04
CA GLU A 419 -16.31 2.46 2.21
C GLU A 419 -14.92 1.85 2.38
N SER A 420 -14.64 0.74 1.71
CA SER A 420 -13.37 0.02 1.86
C SER A 420 -12.21 0.65 1.12
N ASN A 421 -12.44 1.63 0.25
CA ASN A 421 -11.45 2.13 -0.68
C ASN A 421 -11.23 3.64 -0.45
N ILE A 422 -10.00 4.09 -0.66
CA ILE A 422 -9.69 5.52 -0.71
C ILE A 422 -9.69 5.96 -2.16
N ILE A 423 -10.37 7.07 -2.45
CA ILE A 423 -10.55 7.53 -3.83
C ILE A 423 -9.60 8.67 -4.13
N SER A 424 -8.79 8.51 -5.17
CA SER A 424 -7.93 9.57 -5.67
C SER A 424 -8.67 10.44 -6.68
N LEU A 425 -8.94 11.69 -6.31
CA LEU A 425 -9.63 12.68 -7.13
C LEU A 425 -8.69 13.34 -8.15
N CYS A 426 -7.41 13.48 -7.84
CA CYS A 426 -6.38 14.05 -8.72
C CYS A 426 -5.08 13.26 -8.60
N SER A 427 -4.23 13.30 -9.63
CA SER A 427 -2.90 12.69 -9.59
C SER A 427 -1.95 13.44 -8.63
N GLY A 428 -0.81 12.81 -8.35
CA GLY A 428 0.24 13.39 -7.51
C GLY A 428 0.46 12.62 -6.21
N ALA A 429 1.33 13.15 -5.36
CA ALA A 429 1.58 12.58 -4.04
C ALA A 429 0.37 12.82 -3.10
N LEU A 430 0.19 11.95 -2.11
CA LEU A 430 -0.94 12.01 -1.18
C LEU A 430 -0.69 12.88 0.07
N GLY A 431 0.54 13.37 0.23
CA GLY A 431 1.02 13.93 1.50
C GLY A 431 1.19 12.84 2.59
N GLY A 432 1.73 13.19 3.75
CA GLY A 432 2.01 12.19 4.79
C GLY A 432 0.78 11.72 5.56
N LYS A 433 -0.18 12.59 5.87
CA LYS A 433 -1.49 12.18 6.41
C LYS A 433 -2.23 11.23 5.47
N GLY A 434 -2.21 11.54 4.17
CA GLY A 434 -2.85 10.74 3.13
C GLY A 434 -2.20 9.36 2.99
N ARG A 435 -0.85 9.29 3.06
CA ARG A 435 -0.11 8.02 3.12
C ARG A 435 -0.47 7.20 4.37
N GLY A 436 -0.52 7.84 5.55
CA GLY A 436 -0.91 7.20 6.80
C GLY A 436 -2.32 6.61 6.72
N LEU A 437 -3.29 7.36 6.22
CA LEU A 437 -4.66 6.91 6.01
C LEU A 437 -4.78 5.77 4.98
N ALA A 438 -4.05 5.84 3.87
CA ALA A 438 -4.03 4.76 2.88
C ALA A 438 -3.47 3.47 3.47
N PHE A 439 -2.42 3.57 4.28
CA PHE A 439 -1.86 2.45 4.99
C PHE A 439 -2.85 1.85 6.00
N VAL A 440 -3.54 2.69 6.78
CA VAL A 440 -4.62 2.27 7.68
C VAL A 440 -5.70 1.51 6.95
N ASN A 441 -6.17 2.06 5.85
CA ASN A 441 -7.27 1.48 5.09
C ASN A 441 -6.85 0.11 4.55
N THR A 442 -5.60 -0.01 4.09
CA THR A 442 -4.99 -1.27 3.70
C THR A 442 -4.92 -2.26 4.87
N LEU A 443 -4.52 -1.82 6.07
CA LEU A 443 -4.43 -2.68 7.25
C LEU A 443 -5.81 -3.16 7.72
N ILE A 444 -6.76 -2.25 7.94
CA ILE A 444 -8.10 -2.56 8.48
C ILE A 444 -8.85 -3.54 7.58
N TYR A 445 -8.74 -3.40 6.27
CA TYR A 445 -9.50 -4.24 5.34
C TYR A 445 -8.78 -5.51 4.89
N ASN A 446 -7.45 -5.61 5.10
CA ASN A 446 -6.69 -6.84 4.85
C ASN A 446 -6.53 -7.72 6.08
N PHE A 447 -6.59 -7.16 7.30
CA PHE A 447 -6.61 -7.93 8.54
C PHE A 447 -8.05 -8.20 8.97
N ASN A 448 -8.33 -9.45 9.36
CA ASN A 448 -9.67 -9.82 9.83
C ASN A 448 -9.82 -9.45 11.33
N PHE A 449 -9.89 -8.16 11.63
CA PHE A 449 -9.99 -7.64 13.00
C PHE A 449 -11.20 -8.19 13.78
N SER A 450 -12.25 -8.61 13.07
CA SER A 450 -13.43 -9.25 13.65
C SER A 450 -13.12 -10.56 14.39
N ASP A 451 -12.02 -11.24 14.05
CA ASP A 451 -11.60 -12.48 14.72
C ASP A 451 -10.84 -12.20 16.04
N ILE A 452 -10.27 -11.00 16.19
CA ILE A 452 -9.43 -10.60 17.33
C ILE A 452 -10.23 -9.86 18.40
N VAL A 453 -11.11 -8.94 17.96
CA VAL A 453 -11.97 -8.14 18.83
C VAL A 453 -13.43 -8.34 18.44
N SER A 454 -14.15 -9.13 19.24
CA SER A 454 -15.59 -9.32 19.09
C SER A 454 -16.36 -8.21 19.81
N GLY A 455 -17.49 -7.78 19.22
CA GLY A 455 -18.41 -6.83 19.85
C GLY A 455 -18.27 -5.37 19.42
N ILE A 456 -17.37 -5.05 18.48
CA ILE A 456 -17.23 -3.72 17.87
C ILE A 456 -16.75 -3.83 16.42
N ASN A 457 -17.24 -2.96 15.54
CA ASN A 457 -16.76 -2.87 14.16
C ASN A 457 -15.61 -1.88 14.06
N ILE A 458 -14.48 -2.27 13.49
CA ILE A 458 -13.37 -1.35 13.18
C ILE A 458 -13.50 -0.90 11.72
N ARG A 459 -13.59 0.40 11.48
CA ARG A 459 -13.83 1.01 10.17
C ARG A 459 -12.96 2.25 9.96
N THR A 460 -12.86 2.68 8.73
CA THR A 460 -12.42 4.02 8.33
C THR A 460 -13.62 4.79 7.78
N PRO A 461 -13.70 6.11 7.96
CA PRO A 461 -14.72 6.92 7.29
C PRO A 461 -14.42 7.01 5.79
N LYS A 462 -15.45 7.29 4.97
CA LYS A 462 -15.27 7.50 3.54
C LYS A 462 -14.29 8.64 3.30
N THR A 463 -13.24 8.35 2.55
CA THR A 463 -12.10 9.25 2.37
C THR A 463 -11.78 9.38 0.88
N SER A 464 -11.61 10.62 0.44
CA SER A 464 -11.14 10.98 -0.89
C SER A 464 -9.93 11.91 -0.78
N ILE A 465 -8.97 11.79 -1.69
CA ILE A 465 -7.72 12.55 -1.64
C ILE A 465 -7.56 13.34 -2.94
N ILE A 466 -7.18 14.61 -2.82
CA ILE A 466 -6.70 15.43 -3.94
C ILE A 466 -5.17 15.42 -3.86
N GLY A 467 -4.51 14.83 -4.87
CA GLY A 467 -3.06 14.78 -4.93
C GLY A 467 -2.40 16.15 -5.13
N THR A 468 -1.10 16.24 -4.83
CA THR A 468 -0.31 17.49 -4.87
C THR A 468 -0.26 18.17 -6.24
N ASP A 469 -0.54 17.47 -7.34
CA ASP A 469 -0.44 18.07 -8.68
C ASP A 469 -1.45 19.22 -8.85
N GLU A 470 -2.65 19.09 -8.24
CA GLU A 470 -3.64 20.15 -8.28
C GLU A 470 -3.14 21.44 -7.60
N PHE A 471 -2.39 21.32 -6.50
CA PHE A 471 -1.79 22.47 -5.83
C PHE A 471 -0.82 23.21 -6.75
N ASP A 472 0.07 22.48 -7.44
CA ASP A 472 1.00 23.06 -8.41
C ASP A 472 0.26 23.73 -9.58
N PHE A 473 -0.77 23.07 -10.12
CA PHE A 473 -1.60 23.63 -11.18
C PHE A 473 -2.31 24.90 -10.73
N PHE A 474 -2.89 24.90 -9.53
CA PHE A 474 -3.60 26.03 -8.94
C PHE A 474 -2.69 27.25 -8.75
N ILE A 475 -1.51 27.05 -8.16
CA ILE A 475 -0.55 28.14 -7.91
C ILE A 475 -0.05 28.75 -9.23
N ASN A 476 0.26 27.92 -10.23
CA ASN A 476 0.76 28.40 -11.51
C ASN A 476 -0.32 29.09 -12.34
N ARG A 477 -1.52 28.51 -12.45
CA ARG A 477 -2.65 29.05 -13.22
C ARG A 477 -3.07 30.43 -12.72
N ASN A 478 -3.13 30.60 -11.39
CA ASN A 478 -3.59 31.83 -10.75
C ASN A 478 -2.46 32.84 -10.51
N LYS A 479 -1.22 32.56 -10.97
CA LYS A 479 -0.03 33.42 -10.79
C LYS A 479 0.25 33.81 -9.33
N LEU A 480 -0.10 32.94 -8.38
CA LEU A 480 -0.06 33.24 -6.95
C LEU A 480 1.37 33.36 -6.39
N LYS A 481 2.39 32.86 -7.11
CA LYS A 481 3.80 33.00 -6.73
C LYS A 481 4.24 34.46 -6.52
N GLN A 482 3.70 35.40 -7.29
CA GLN A 482 4.02 36.82 -7.13
C GLN A 482 3.35 37.42 -5.90
N VAL A 483 2.10 37.02 -5.61
CA VAL A 483 1.34 37.45 -4.44
C VAL A 483 2.03 36.99 -3.16
N ILE A 484 2.44 35.71 -3.09
CA ILE A 484 3.13 35.13 -1.93
C ILE A 484 4.42 35.89 -1.58
N LYS A 485 5.16 36.38 -2.59
CA LYS A 485 6.42 37.11 -2.40
C LYS A 485 6.25 38.59 -2.04
N SER A 486 5.14 39.21 -2.45
CA SER A 486 4.94 40.65 -2.30
C SER A 486 4.03 41.02 -1.14
N GLU A 487 3.10 40.14 -0.76
CA GLU A 487 2.08 40.42 0.24
C GLU A 487 2.51 39.92 1.64
N THR A 488 2.40 40.81 2.61
CA THR A 488 2.68 40.52 4.03
C THR A 488 1.40 40.29 4.83
N ASP A 489 0.26 40.80 4.37
CA ASP A 489 -1.04 40.57 5.02
C ASP A 489 -1.63 39.21 4.61
N TYR A 490 -1.82 38.35 5.59
CA TYR A 490 -2.38 37.02 5.39
C TYR A 490 -3.86 37.06 4.93
N ASN A 491 -4.64 38.04 5.36
CA ASN A 491 -6.05 38.14 4.95
C ASN A 491 -6.19 38.48 3.46
N ILE A 492 -5.32 39.36 2.94
CA ILE A 492 -5.25 39.67 1.51
C ILE A 492 -4.82 38.42 0.73
N THR A 493 -3.85 37.68 1.26
CA THR A 493 -3.40 36.40 0.69
C THR A 493 -4.56 35.40 0.60
N ARG A 494 -5.33 35.20 1.68
CA ARG A 494 -6.50 34.30 1.70
C ARG A 494 -7.53 34.72 0.65
N GLN A 495 -7.85 36.01 0.55
CA GLN A 495 -8.81 36.50 -0.43
C GLN A 495 -8.35 36.21 -1.87
N LYS A 496 -7.08 36.45 -2.19
CA LYS A 496 -6.52 36.12 -3.52
C LYS A 496 -6.55 34.64 -3.85
N PHE A 497 -6.39 33.78 -2.84
CA PHE A 497 -6.56 32.33 -3.03
C PHE A 497 -8.02 31.97 -3.27
N VAL A 498 -8.97 32.56 -2.53
CA VAL A 498 -10.42 32.33 -2.73
C VAL A 498 -10.87 32.76 -4.13
N ASP A 499 -10.34 33.87 -4.64
CA ASP A 499 -10.62 34.39 -5.98
C ASP A 499 -10.05 33.50 -7.12
N GLY A 500 -9.08 32.62 -6.80
CA GLY A 500 -8.43 31.75 -7.77
C GLY A 500 -9.33 30.63 -8.30
N GLU A 501 -9.04 30.11 -9.50
CA GLU A 501 -9.81 29.02 -10.11
C GLU A 501 -9.15 27.66 -9.93
N LEU A 502 -9.93 26.65 -9.52
CA LEU A 502 -9.54 25.23 -9.50
C LEU A 502 -9.64 24.61 -10.89
N SER A 503 -9.02 23.45 -11.10
CA SER A 503 -9.09 22.75 -12.39
C SER A 503 -10.52 22.28 -12.70
N TYR A 504 -10.89 22.33 -13.99
CA TYR A 504 -12.22 21.95 -14.46
C TYR A 504 -12.55 20.48 -14.13
N ASP A 505 -11.56 19.59 -14.25
CA ASP A 505 -11.74 18.17 -13.98
C ASP A 505 -12.00 17.91 -12.49
N LEU A 506 -11.27 18.59 -11.59
CA LEU A 506 -11.52 18.51 -10.16
C LEU A 506 -12.93 19.00 -9.81
N VAL A 507 -13.36 20.17 -10.33
CA VAL A 507 -14.71 20.71 -10.05
C VAL A 507 -15.80 19.73 -10.48
N LYS A 508 -15.63 19.07 -11.65
CA LYS A 508 -16.57 18.04 -12.12
C LYS A 508 -16.63 16.83 -11.16
N ARG A 509 -15.48 16.33 -10.71
CA ARG A 509 -15.39 15.20 -9.77
C ARG A 509 -15.98 15.56 -8.40
N LEU A 510 -15.72 16.76 -7.88
CA LEU A 510 -16.30 17.26 -6.63
C LEU A 510 -17.83 17.36 -6.70
N LYS A 511 -18.37 17.82 -7.84
CA LYS A 511 -19.83 17.88 -8.05
C LYS A 511 -20.47 16.48 -8.01
N ILE A 512 -19.81 15.47 -8.57
CA ILE A 512 -20.27 14.08 -8.50
C ILE A 512 -20.16 13.56 -7.06
N PHE A 513 -19.03 13.78 -6.40
CA PHE A 513 -18.82 13.41 -5.00
C PHE A 513 -19.93 13.92 -4.07
N LEU A 514 -20.30 15.21 -4.19
CA LEU A 514 -21.36 15.82 -3.37
C LEU A 514 -22.77 15.26 -3.65
N LYS A 515 -23.01 14.63 -4.80
CA LYS A 515 -24.29 13.92 -5.05
C LYS A 515 -24.42 12.67 -4.20
N HIS A 516 -23.32 11.99 -3.91
CA HIS A 516 -23.31 10.74 -3.14
C HIS A 516 -23.12 10.96 -1.64
N ILE A 517 -22.40 12.01 -1.24
CA ILE A 517 -22.12 12.30 0.17
C ILE A 517 -23.03 13.41 0.70
N THR A 518 -23.85 13.07 1.70
CA THR A 518 -24.81 13.97 2.34
C THR A 518 -24.48 14.31 3.79
N LYS A 519 -23.50 13.63 4.40
CA LYS A 519 -23.03 13.91 5.77
C LYS A 519 -22.09 15.12 5.79
N PRO A 520 -21.83 15.73 6.97
CA PRO A 520 -20.79 16.75 7.12
C PRO A 520 -19.42 16.24 6.66
N ILE A 521 -18.61 17.15 6.12
CA ILE A 521 -17.31 16.83 5.48
C ILE A 521 -16.20 17.61 6.18
N ALA A 522 -15.07 16.94 6.44
CA ALA A 522 -13.82 17.55 6.85
C ALA A 522 -12.87 17.66 5.66
N ILE A 523 -12.32 18.85 5.42
CA ILE A 523 -11.25 19.10 4.44
C ILE A 523 -9.98 19.36 5.23
N ARG A 524 -9.08 18.38 5.21
CA ARG A 524 -7.84 18.36 6.01
C ARG A 524 -6.64 18.59 5.12
N SER A 525 -5.66 19.34 5.63
CA SER A 525 -4.32 19.43 5.04
C SER A 525 -3.62 18.07 5.04
N SER A 526 -2.80 17.81 4.03
CA SER A 526 -1.90 16.67 3.96
C SER A 526 -0.64 17.10 3.22
N SER A 527 0.30 17.72 3.93
CA SER A 527 1.53 18.20 3.32
C SER A 527 2.53 17.05 3.09
N LEU A 528 3.60 17.28 2.33
CA LEU A 528 4.59 16.23 2.03
C LEU A 528 5.38 15.79 3.27
N LEU A 529 5.79 16.78 4.09
CA LEU A 529 6.57 16.60 5.31
C LEU A 529 5.72 16.32 6.56
N GLU A 530 4.44 16.70 6.54
CA GLU A 530 3.49 16.39 7.61
C GLU A 530 3.42 14.87 7.83
N ASP A 531 3.45 14.41 9.09
CA ASP A 531 3.52 12.98 9.46
C ASP A 531 4.64 12.17 8.76
N SER A 532 5.72 12.83 8.30
CA SER A 532 6.91 12.15 7.78
C SER A 532 7.73 11.48 8.89
N LEU A 533 8.43 10.39 8.58
CA LEU A 533 9.19 9.61 9.56
C LEU A 533 10.39 10.38 10.16
N GLY A 534 10.93 11.37 9.44
CA GLY A 534 12.13 12.10 9.85
C GLY A 534 11.86 13.32 10.73
N GLN A 535 10.80 14.09 10.43
CA GLN A 535 10.42 15.32 11.14
C GLN A 535 8.90 15.55 11.02
N PRO A 536 8.06 14.76 11.72
CA PRO A 536 6.63 14.95 11.70
C PRO A 536 6.28 16.22 12.47
N PHE A 537 5.34 16.98 11.92
CA PHE A 537 4.81 18.18 12.55
C PHE A 537 3.30 18.15 12.56
N ALA A 538 2.72 18.80 13.57
CA ALA A 538 1.33 18.61 13.90
C ALA A 538 0.64 19.94 14.17
N GLY A 539 -0.51 20.16 13.51
CA GLY A 539 -1.37 21.34 13.75
C GLY A 539 -0.84 22.67 13.18
N VAL A 540 0.02 22.63 12.15
CA VAL A 540 0.54 23.85 11.50
C VAL A 540 -0.41 24.41 10.44
N PHE A 541 -1.23 23.55 9.84
CA PHE A 541 -2.14 23.92 8.75
C PHE A 541 -3.60 23.80 9.17
N GLU A 542 -4.44 24.54 8.45
CA GLU A 542 -5.86 24.65 8.77
C GLU A 542 -6.66 23.42 8.29
N THR A 543 -7.67 23.05 9.06
CA THR A 543 -8.69 22.06 8.71
C THR A 543 -10.08 22.69 8.77
N TYR A 544 -10.85 22.54 7.69
CA TYR A 544 -12.21 23.12 7.60
C TYR A 544 -13.28 22.02 7.71
N LEU A 545 -14.24 22.23 8.61
CA LEU A 545 -15.42 21.40 8.75
C LEU A 545 -16.61 22.07 8.07
N LEU A 546 -17.29 21.34 7.18
CA LEU A 546 -18.45 21.81 6.44
C LEU A 546 -19.70 21.03 6.86
N PRO A 547 -20.81 21.69 7.25
CA PRO A 547 -22.07 21.02 7.55
C PRO A 547 -22.66 20.23 6.37
N ASN A 548 -22.34 20.65 5.13
CA ASN A 548 -22.74 19.98 3.89
C ASN A 548 -24.27 19.76 3.74
N ASN A 549 -25.07 20.72 4.25
CA ASN A 549 -26.52 20.59 4.45
C ASN A 549 -27.37 21.54 3.59
N HIS A 550 -26.75 22.41 2.77
CA HIS A 550 -27.50 23.35 1.93
C HIS A 550 -28.28 22.57 0.84
N PRO A 551 -29.57 22.89 0.58
CA PRO A 551 -30.39 22.13 -0.38
C PRO A 551 -29.87 22.23 -1.82
N ASP A 552 -29.28 23.36 -2.18
CA ASP A 552 -28.61 23.56 -3.47
C ASP A 552 -27.19 22.97 -3.47
N ILE A 553 -26.94 22.05 -4.39
CA ILE A 553 -25.65 21.38 -4.60
C ILE A 553 -24.60 22.38 -5.09
N ASP A 554 -24.97 23.37 -5.89
CA ASP A 554 -23.99 24.33 -6.41
C ASP A 554 -23.47 25.25 -5.30
N VAL A 555 -24.29 25.58 -4.30
CA VAL A 555 -23.83 26.28 -3.09
C VAL A 555 -22.90 25.40 -2.25
N ARG A 556 -23.24 24.12 -2.05
CA ARG A 556 -22.35 23.16 -1.37
C ARG A 556 -21.00 23.01 -2.07
N LEU A 557 -21.02 22.98 -3.40
CA LEU A 557 -19.82 22.92 -4.24
C LEU A 557 -18.96 24.18 -4.05
N GLN A 558 -19.56 25.37 -4.06
CA GLN A 558 -18.82 26.62 -3.82
C GLN A 558 -18.19 26.66 -2.41
N GLN A 559 -18.92 26.23 -1.38
CA GLN A 559 -18.38 26.13 -0.01
C GLN A 559 -17.18 25.17 0.05
N MET A 560 -17.31 23.99 -0.58
CA MET A 560 -16.24 23.00 -0.66
C MET A 560 -15.01 23.53 -1.41
N MET A 561 -15.22 24.19 -2.55
CA MET A 561 -14.14 24.82 -3.33
C MET A 561 -13.45 25.92 -2.53
N THR A 562 -14.20 26.73 -1.78
CA THR A 562 -13.66 27.80 -0.94
C THR A 562 -12.79 27.24 0.17
N ALA A 563 -13.26 26.22 0.88
CA ALA A 563 -12.47 25.54 1.92
C ALA A 563 -11.18 24.92 1.36
N ILE A 564 -11.23 24.25 0.18
CA ILE A 564 -10.05 23.72 -0.51
C ILE A 564 -9.00 24.82 -0.75
N LYS A 565 -9.43 25.98 -1.28
CA LYS A 565 -8.54 27.11 -1.56
C LYS A 565 -7.94 27.71 -0.29
N LEU A 566 -8.71 27.77 0.81
CA LEU A 566 -8.23 28.26 2.09
C LEU A 566 -7.18 27.33 2.71
N VAL A 567 -7.35 26.01 2.61
CA VAL A 567 -6.31 25.06 3.04
C VAL A 567 -5.05 25.19 2.18
N PHE A 568 -5.16 25.46 0.88
CA PHE A 568 -3.98 25.80 0.08
C PHE A 568 -3.31 27.10 0.54
N ALA A 569 -4.08 28.08 1.02
CA ALA A 569 -3.53 29.31 1.56
C ALA A 569 -2.83 29.12 2.91
N SER A 570 -3.21 28.12 3.72
CA SER A 570 -2.65 27.90 5.06
C SER A 570 -1.15 27.56 5.06
N VAL A 571 -0.62 27.05 3.95
CA VAL A 571 0.82 26.84 3.74
C VAL A 571 1.62 28.14 3.92
N PHE A 572 1.01 29.27 3.57
CA PHE A 572 1.65 30.58 3.58
C PHE A 572 1.26 31.43 4.80
N SER A 573 0.60 30.83 5.80
CA SER A 573 0.23 31.51 7.05
C SER A 573 1.46 31.97 7.83
N PRO A 574 1.35 33.03 8.66
CA PRO A 574 2.46 33.48 9.50
C PRO A 574 3.03 32.36 10.38
N HIS A 575 2.15 31.56 10.98
CA HIS A 575 2.54 30.42 11.82
C HIS A 575 3.34 29.36 11.04
N ALA A 576 2.92 29.02 9.82
CA ALA A 576 3.65 28.09 8.96
C ALA A 576 5.01 28.66 8.51
N ARG A 577 5.07 29.96 8.15
CA ARG A 577 6.33 30.61 7.74
C ARG A 577 7.38 30.59 8.85
N THR A 578 7.00 31.04 10.06
CA THR A 578 7.89 31.02 11.23
C THR A 578 8.37 29.62 11.57
N TYR A 579 7.53 28.62 11.37
CA TYR A 579 7.90 27.23 11.56
C TYR A 579 8.94 26.75 10.54
N PHE A 580 8.71 26.96 9.24
CA PHE A 580 9.65 26.57 8.19
C PHE A 580 11.01 27.27 8.30
N GLU A 581 11.02 28.54 8.70
CA GLU A 581 12.23 29.29 9.02
C GLU A 581 13.00 28.67 10.19
N ALA A 582 12.31 28.22 11.24
CA ALA A 582 12.95 27.62 12.42
C ALA A 582 13.68 26.30 12.10
N ILE A 583 13.20 25.54 11.11
CA ILE A 583 13.81 24.28 10.66
C ILE A 583 14.71 24.43 9.43
N ASN A 584 14.93 25.66 8.97
CA ASN A 584 15.75 25.97 7.80
C ASN A 584 15.25 25.28 6.51
N TYR A 585 13.93 25.09 6.39
CA TYR A 585 13.27 24.47 5.24
C TYR A 585 12.65 25.54 4.34
N LYS A 586 12.74 25.35 3.02
CA LYS A 586 12.18 26.31 2.06
C LYS A 586 10.70 26.02 1.81
N ILE A 587 9.87 27.02 2.07
CA ILE A 587 8.43 26.97 1.82
C ILE A 587 8.12 26.70 0.34
N GLU A 588 9.01 27.11 -0.60
CA GLU A 588 8.83 26.85 -2.03
C GLU A 588 8.87 25.36 -2.41
N ASP A 589 9.49 24.51 -1.58
CA ASP A 589 9.60 23.07 -1.81
C ASP A 589 8.41 22.29 -1.20
N GLU A 590 7.61 22.94 -0.35
CA GLU A 590 6.44 22.31 0.27
C GLU A 590 5.27 22.24 -0.70
N LYS A 591 4.66 21.05 -0.81
CA LYS A 591 3.42 20.84 -1.57
C LYS A 591 2.31 20.34 -0.68
N MET A 592 1.09 20.76 -0.99
CA MET A 592 -0.10 20.41 -0.23
C MET A 592 -0.99 19.44 -1.02
N ALA A 593 -1.21 18.24 -0.48
CA ALA A 593 -2.35 17.41 -0.83
C ALA A 593 -3.52 17.70 0.13
N LEU A 594 -4.72 17.28 -0.24
CA LEU A 594 -5.91 17.48 0.59
C LEU A 594 -6.64 16.17 0.81
N ILE A 595 -7.14 15.98 2.03
CA ILE A 595 -7.98 14.85 2.39
C ILE A 595 -9.39 15.37 2.62
N ILE A 596 -10.34 14.78 1.92
CA ILE A 596 -11.77 15.03 2.06
C ILE A 596 -12.38 13.80 2.74
N GLN A 597 -12.90 13.96 3.94
CA GLN A 597 -13.34 12.86 4.78
C GLN A 597 -14.76 13.12 5.31
N GLU A 598 -15.61 12.10 5.36
CA GLU A 598 -16.88 12.21 6.08
C GLU A 598 -16.61 12.37 7.59
N VAL A 599 -17.29 13.33 8.22
CA VAL A 599 -17.22 13.50 9.68
C VAL A 599 -17.96 12.37 10.35
N VAL A 600 -17.29 11.71 11.29
CA VAL A 600 -17.89 10.63 12.09
C VAL A 600 -18.79 11.23 13.16
N GLY A 601 -20.04 10.80 13.21
CA GLY A 601 -21.01 11.23 14.20
C GLY A 601 -22.45 10.97 13.78
N ASN A 602 -23.36 11.44 14.62
CA ASN A 602 -24.80 11.43 14.36
C ASN A 602 -25.36 12.84 14.54
N GLN A 603 -26.51 13.08 13.91
CA GLN A 603 -27.26 14.31 14.13
C GLN A 603 -28.14 14.15 15.37
N PHE A 604 -27.98 15.04 16.34
CA PHE A 604 -28.79 15.19 17.54
C PHE A 604 -29.43 16.57 17.50
N ASP A 605 -30.75 16.60 17.28
CA ASP A 605 -31.49 17.84 16.99
C ASP A 605 -30.84 18.62 15.84
N LYS A 606 -30.23 19.77 16.14
CA LYS A 606 -29.54 20.63 15.17
C LYS A 606 -28.02 20.56 15.19
N TYR A 607 -27.45 19.65 15.98
CA TYR A 607 -26.00 19.50 16.14
C TYR A 607 -25.53 18.14 15.64
N PHE A 608 -24.30 18.09 15.11
CA PHE A 608 -23.70 16.85 14.62
C PHE A 608 -22.36 16.59 15.32
N TYR A 609 -22.25 15.44 15.99
CA TYR A 609 -21.03 15.04 16.71
C TYR A 609 -21.01 13.52 17.02
N PRO A 610 -19.83 12.92 17.28
CA PRO A 610 -19.72 11.52 17.71
C PRO A 610 -19.92 11.38 19.23
N HIS A 611 -20.29 10.18 19.68
CA HIS A 611 -20.47 9.89 21.10
C HIS A 611 -19.15 10.05 21.88
N ILE A 612 -18.05 9.56 21.29
CA ILE A 612 -16.72 9.61 21.89
C ILE A 612 -15.72 9.95 20.78
N SER A 613 -14.78 10.81 21.08
CA SER A 613 -13.56 10.98 20.30
C SER A 613 -12.34 10.87 21.21
N GLY A 614 -11.20 10.53 20.64
CA GLY A 614 -9.99 10.36 21.43
C GLY A 614 -8.71 10.24 20.63
N THR A 615 -7.61 10.36 21.36
CA THR A 615 -6.26 10.09 20.89
C THR A 615 -5.65 9.00 21.75
N ALA A 616 -4.83 8.14 21.17
CA ALA A 616 -4.10 7.12 21.93
C ALA A 616 -2.67 6.97 21.42
N GLN A 617 -1.74 6.78 22.34
CA GLN A 617 -0.32 6.66 22.07
C GLN A 617 0.18 5.30 22.53
N SER A 618 1.00 4.64 21.72
CA SER A 618 1.60 3.33 22.03
C SER A 618 2.76 3.41 23.02
N HIS A 619 3.15 4.63 23.42
CA HIS A 619 4.19 4.86 24.40
C HIS A 619 3.73 5.93 25.39
N ASN A 620 3.87 5.65 26.68
CA ASN A 620 3.57 6.56 27.76
C ASN A 620 4.87 7.01 28.42
N TYR A 621 5.28 8.24 28.19
CA TYR A 621 6.48 8.80 28.84
C TYR A 621 6.31 8.99 30.36
N TYR A 622 5.08 8.96 30.87
CA TYR A 622 4.75 9.16 32.28
C TYR A 622 3.81 8.05 32.79
N PRO A 623 4.32 6.81 32.93
CA PRO A 623 3.55 5.73 33.53
C PRO A 623 3.31 6.00 35.02
N ILE A 624 2.14 5.61 35.52
CA ILE A 624 1.74 5.74 36.93
C ILE A 624 1.61 4.33 37.53
N GLY A 625 2.03 4.16 38.78
CA GLY A 625 1.96 2.87 39.48
C GLY A 625 2.83 1.80 38.82
N HIS A 626 2.23 0.66 38.46
CA HIS A 626 2.91 -0.48 37.83
C HIS A 626 2.90 -0.45 36.29
N MET A 627 2.37 0.61 35.67
CA MET A 627 2.36 0.73 34.21
C MET A 627 3.78 0.79 33.65
N LYS A 628 3.99 0.21 32.47
CA LYS A 628 5.24 0.34 31.72
C LYS A 628 5.11 1.41 30.63
N PRO A 629 6.21 2.10 30.26
CA PRO A 629 6.17 3.06 29.16
C PRO A 629 5.63 2.47 27.85
N GLU A 630 5.93 1.20 27.55
CA GLU A 630 5.53 0.54 26.30
C GLU A 630 4.05 0.16 26.24
N GLU A 631 3.30 0.35 27.32
CA GLU A 631 1.87 -0.02 27.43
C GLU A 631 0.94 1.13 27.05
N GLY A 632 1.48 2.30 26.71
CA GLY A 632 0.74 3.41 26.13
C GLY A 632 -0.32 4.03 27.05
N PHE A 633 -1.08 4.98 26.49
CA PHE A 633 -2.24 5.60 27.14
C PHE A 633 -3.23 6.11 26.10
N ALA A 634 -4.47 6.34 26.51
CA ALA A 634 -5.50 6.95 25.69
C ALA A 634 -6.16 8.13 26.43
N VAL A 635 -6.55 9.15 25.67
CA VAL A 635 -7.29 10.32 26.12
C VAL A 635 -8.58 10.39 25.32
N ILE A 636 -9.71 10.52 26.01
CA ILE A 636 -11.05 10.50 25.40
C ILE A 636 -11.92 11.64 25.94
N GLY A 637 -12.85 12.07 25.11
CA GLY A 637 -13.86 13.08 25.43
C GLY A 637 -15.13 12.87 24.62
N ILE A 638 -16.19 13.58 25.00
CA ILE A 638 -17.46 13.64 24.25
C ILE A 638 -17.34 14.72 23.17
N GLY A 639 -17.98 14.52 22.02
CA GLY A 639 -18.00 15.48 20.93
C GLY A 639 -16.86 15.28 19.93
N LEU A 640 -16.62 16.30 19.08
CA LEU A 640 -15.62 16.24 18.02
C LEU A 640 -14.19 16.14 18.57
N GLY A 641 -13.33 15.40 17.85
CA GLY A 641 -11.95 15.11 18.26
C GLY A 641 -11.05 16.33 18.44
N GLN A 642 -11.40 17.46 17.83
CA GLN A 642 -10.70 18.74 18.02
C GLN A 642 -10.60 19.12 19.51
N TYR A 643 -11.62 18.80 20.31
CA TYR A 643 -11.60 19.06 21.75
C TYR A 643 -10.46 18.31 22.47
N VAL A 644 -10.22 17.04 22.09
CA VAL A 644 -9.17 16.22 22.69
C VAL A 644 -7.79 16.63 22.20
N VAL A 645 -7.66 16.88 20.89
CA VAL A 645 -6.41 17.23 20.23
C VAL A 645 -5.85 18.58 20.71
N GLU A 646 -6.72 19.53 21.05
CA GLU A 646 -6.35 20.83 21.60
C GLU A 646 -5.97 20.79 23.09
N GLY A 647 -6.08 19.64 23.75
CA GLY A 647 -5.66 19.45 25.14
C GLY A 647 -6.61 20.08 26.18
N GLU A 648 -7.91 20.18 25.86
CA GLU A 648 -8.96 20.62 26.79
C GLU A 648 -9.22 19.58 27.91
N LYS A 649 -10.16 19.89 28.83
CA LYS A 649 -10.52 19.01 29.97
C LYS A 649 -11.06 17.65 29.50
N THR A 650 -10.24 16.61 29.59
CA THR A 650 -10.48 15.28 29.00
C THR A 650 -10.18 14.15 29.97
N PHE A 651 -10.64 12.94 29.67
CA PHE A 651 -10.43 11.76 30.51
C PHE A 651 -9.31 10.87 29.99
N ARG A 652 -8.33 10.56 30.85
CA ARG A 652 -7.16 9.74 30.51
C ARG A 652 -7.25 8.35 31.12
N PHE A 653 -6.94 7.31 30.36
CA PHE A 653 -6.90 5.92 30.84
C PHE A 653 -5.80 5.08 30.17
N SER A 654 -5.48 3.93 30.77
CA SER A 654 -4.59 2.93 30.17
C SER A 654 -5.40 1.89 29.39
N PRO A 655 -5.13 1.67 28.08
CA PRO A 655 -5.78 0.62 27.32
C PRO A 655 -5.59 -0.78 27.92
N LYS A 656 -4.41 -1.06 28.47
CA LYS A 656 -4.08 -2.34 29.10
C LYS A 656 -4.65 -2.50 30.52
N TYR A 657 -4.71 -1.40 31.27
CA TYR A 657 -5.24 -1.37 32.63
C TYR A 657 -6.36 -0.32 32.80
N PRO A 658 -7.52 -0.49 32.13
CA PRO A 658 -8.56 0.55 32.08
C PRO A 658 -9.28 0.79 33.42
N LYS A 659 -9.11 -0.11 34.39
CA LYS A 659 -9.75 -0.04 35.72
C LYS A 659 -8.92 0.72 36.75
N ILE A 660 -7.65 1.01 36.47
CA ILE A 660 -6.78 1.77 37.37
C ILE A 660 -7.18 3.24 37.30
N GLU A 661 -7.43 3.85 38.46
CA GLU A 661 -7.71 5.28 38.56
C GLU A 661 -6.39 6.06 38.48
N VAL A 662 -6.24 6.83 37.41
CA VAL A 662 -5.01 7.57 37.06
C VAL A 662 -4.93 8.90 37.84
N CYS A 663 -6.07 9.43 38.27
CA CYS A 663 -6.21 10.71 38.97
C CYS A 663 -6.93 10.52 40.31
N SER A 664 -6.71 11.44 41.27
CA SER A 664 -7.48 11.45 42.51
C SER A 664 -8.95 11.80 42.25
N LEU A 665 -9.84 11.47 43.20
CA LEU A 665 -11.26 11.84 43.15
C LEU A 665 -11.48 13.34 42.96
N LYS A 666 -10.72 14.17 43.69
CA LYS A 666 -10.81 15.64 43.62
C LYS A 666 -10.36 16.16 42.26
N ASP A 667 -9.29 15.61 41.71
CA ASP A 667 -8.78 16.00 40.39
C ASP A 667 -9.71 15.58 39.26
N THR A 668 -10.32 14.39 39.37
CA THR A 668 -11.28 13.89 38.40
C THR A 668 -12.51 14.79 38.31
N ILE A 669 -12.98 15.33 39.44
CA ILE A 669 -14.09 16.29 39.47
C ILE A 669 -13.68 17.63 38.86
N LYS A 670 -12.53 18.17 39.27
CA LYS A 670 -12.04 19.48 38.81
C LYS A 670 -11.75 19.51 37.30
N ASN A 671 -11.22 18.40 36.78
CA ASN A 671 -10.80 18.26 35.39
C ASN A 671 -11.83 17.52 34.52
N SER A 672 -13.04 17.27 35.02
CA SER A 672 -14.12 16.71 34.21
C SER A 672 -14.48 17.67 33.08
N GLN A 673 -14.75 17.10 31.91
CA GLN A 673 -15.32 17.83 30.78
C GLN A 673 -16.62 18.51 31.21
N THR A 674 -16.85 19.72 30.71
CA THR A 674 -18.06 20.54 30.98
C THR A 674 -18.71 21.03 29.69
N GLU A 675 -17.91 21.19 28.63
CA GLU A 675 -18.34 21.60 27.30
C GLU A 675 -17.74 20.67 26.24
N PHE A 676 -18.29 20.68 25.04
CA PHE A 676 -17.77 19.92 23.90
C PHE A 676 -18.02 20.62 22.55
N TYR A 677 -17.25 20.26 21.53
CA TYR A 677 -17.44 20.77 20.17
C TYR A 677 -18.42 19.91 19.36
N SER A 678 -19.27 20.59 18.59
CA SER A 678 -20.20 20.01 17.62
C SER A 678 -20.25 20.83 16.33
N ILE A 679 -20.77 20.26 15.25
CA ILE A 679 -21.06 20.99 14.01
C ILE A 679 -22.50 21.50 14.09
N ASN A 680 -22.69 22.79 13.81
CA ASN A 680 -24.02 23.39 13.78
C ASN A 680 -24.68 23.18 12.41
N MET A 681 -25.76 22.39 12.38
CA MET A 681 -26.49 22.05 11.16
C MET A 681 -27.54 23.12 10.77
N GLU A 682 -27.73 24.20 11.53
CA GLU A 682 -28.55 25.35 11.11
C GLU A 682 -27.76 26.36 10.28
N ARG A 683 -26.43 26.40 10.44
CA ARG A 683 -25.54 27.29 9.67
C ARG A 683 -25.38 26.78 8.24
N LYS A 684 -26.33 27.14 7.37
CA LYS A 684 -26.33 26.74 5.95
C LYS A 684 -25.25 27.40 5.10
N ASN A 685 -24.78 28.59 5.52
CA ASN A 685 -23.75 29.38 4.86
C ASN A 685 -22.74 29.88 5.90
N PRO A 686 -21.84 29.03 6.42
CA PRO A 686 -20.79 29.46 7.34
C PRO A 686 -19.81 30.39 6.60
N ASP A 687 -19.36 31.45 7.26
CA ASP A 687 -18.29 32.30 6.73
C ASP A 687 -16.94 31.63 6.98
N LEU A 688 -16.42 30.95 5.95
CA LEU A 688 -15.15 30.23 6.03
C LEU A 688 -13.96 31.18 6.21
N MET A 689 -14.12 32.49 5.98
CA MET A 689 -13.06 33.47 6.28
C MET A 689 -12.85 33.66 7.78
N GLU A 690 -13.81 33.30 8.63
CA GLU A 690 -13.65 33.30 10.10
C GLU A 690 -12.68 32.21 10.61
N GLY A 691 -12.28 31.26 9.75
CA GLY A 691 -11.31 30.19 10.05
C GLY A 691 -11.97 28.86 10.43
N GLU A 692 -11.23 27.99 11.14
CA GLU A 692 -11.68 26.62 11.47
C GLU A 692 -12.97 26.57 12.30
N GLY A 693 -13.24 27.63 13.07
CA GLY A 693 -14.41 27.76 13.94
C GLY A 693 -15.73 28.09 13.22
N ALA A 694 -15.70 28.40 11.92
CA ALA A 694 -16.86 28.95 11.19
C ALA A 694 -18.15 28.10 11.29
N ALA A 695 -18.00 26.77 11.30
CA ALA A 695 -19.11 25.82 11.39
C ALA A 695 -19.25 25.15 12.77
N LEU A 696 -18.34 25.43 13.70
CA LEU A 696 -18.31 24.80 15.01
C LEU A 696 -19.25 25.51 15.99
N SER A 697 -19.75 24.76 16.96
CA SER A 697 -20.47 25.28 18.12
C SER A 697 -20.05 24.52 19.36
N ARG A 698 -19.82 25.28 20.44
CA ARG A 698 -19.46 24.77 21.76
C ARG A 698 -20.74 24.60 22.55
N LEU A 699 -20.97 23.39 23.06
CA LEU A 699 -22.19 23.00 23.77
C LEU A 699 -21.87 22.60 25.20
N ASP A 700 -22.83 22.80 26.10
CA ASP A 700 -22.74 22.36 27.48
C ASP A 700 -23.11 20.88 27.59
N LEU A 701 -22.61 20.19 28.63
CA LEU A 701 -22.98 18.79 28.89
C LEU A 701 -24.49 18.59 29.10
N SER A 702 -25.22 19.60 29.56
CA SER A 702 -26.69 19.54 29.67
C SER A 702 -27.35 19.27 28.31
N ASP A 703 -26.81 19.82 27.22
CA ASP A 703 -27.31 19.56 25.87
C ASP A 703 -27.08 18.10 25.48
N ALA A 704 -25.89 17.55 25.79
CA ALA A 704 -25.60 16.13 25.56
C ALA A 704 -26.50 15.19 26.38
N GLU A 705 -26.99 15.64 27.54
CA GLU A 705 -27.90 14.88 28.41
C GLU A 705 -29.30 14.86 27.79
N ASN A 706 -29.78 16.02 27.32
CA ASN A 706 -31.02 16.16 26.57
C ASN A 706 -31.02 15.34 25.28
N HIS A 707 -29.88 15.25 24.60
CA HIS A 707 -29.70 14.40 23.41
C HIS A 707 -29.64 12.90 23.74
N GLY A 708 -29.55 12.51 25.02
CA GLY A 708 -29.44 11.10 25.46
C GLY A 708 -28.06 10.48 25.24
N THR A 709 -27.06 11.26 24.81
CA THR A 709 -25.72 10.77 24.45
C THR A 709 -24.83 10.45 25.67
N LEU A 710 -25.13 11.02 26.83
CA LEU A 710 -24.35 10.91 28.06
C LEU A 710 -24.50 9.57 28.83
N LYS A 711 -25.53 8.78 28.52
CA LYS A 711 -25.95 7.60 29.33
C LYS A 711 -24.83 6.62 29.67
N HIS A 712 -23.90 6.39 28.74
CA HIS A 712 -22.78 5.45 28.92
C HIS A 712 -21.42 6.13 29.14
N CYS A 713 -21.38 7.47 29.11
CA CYS A 713 -20.16 8.26 29.19
C CYS A 713 -19.97 8.96 30.55
N ALA A 714 -21.05 9.15 31.30
CA ALA A 714 -21.03 9.87 32.57
C ALA A 714 -21.36 9.03 33.80
N SER A 715 -20.93 9.58 34.93
CA SER A 715 -21.23 9.19 36.30
C SER A 715 -21.82 10.37 37.08
N VAL A 716 -22.41 10.10 38.24
CA VAL A 716 -22.90 11.12 39.18
C VAL A 716 -21.99 11.18 40.39
N TYR A 717 -21.61 12.40 40.78
CA TYR A 717 -20.96 12.64 42.07
C TYR A 717 -22.00 12.81 43.17
N ASP A 718 -21.87 12.04 44.23
CA ASP A 718 -22.62 12.21 45.47
C ASP A 718 -21.71 12.89 46.51
N ALA A 719 -22.02 14.15 46.82
CA ALA A 719 -21.27 14.95 47.78
C ALA A 719 -21.47 14.49 49.23
N ASP A 720 -22.61 13.86 49.55
CA ASP A 720 -22.92 13.42 50.91
C ASP A 720 -22.17 12.13 51.26
N SER A 721 -21.95 11.26 50.27
CA SER A 721 -21.25 9.99 50.46
C SER A 721 -19.81 9.97 49.93
N GLU A 722 -19.34 11.09 49.35
CA GLU A 722 -18.05 11.24 48.65
C GLU A 722 -17.77 10.10 47.64
N ARG A 723 -18.80 9.68 46.91
CA ARG A 723 -18.74 8.56 45.96
C ARG A 723 -19.13 8.97 44.55
N ILE A 724 -18.66 8.17 43.59
CA ILE A 724 -19.03 8.28 42.18
C ILE A 724 -19.89 7.07 41.83
N ASP A 725 -21.15 7.32 41.48
CA ASP A 725 -22.06 6.29 40.98
C ASP A 725 -22.02 6.27 39.45
N ALA A 726 -21.97 5.08 38.85
CA ALA A 726 -21.99 4.92 37.40
C ALA A 726 -23.37 5.21 36.80
N GLY A 727 -23.41 5.93 35.68
CA GLY A 727 -24.65 6.32 34.99
C GLY A 727 -25.15 7.72 35.36
N ILE A 728 -26.38 8.02 34.95
CA ILE A 728 -27.02 9.34 35.11
C ILE A 728 -28.35 9.29 35.88
N ASP A 729 -28.71 8.12 36.41
CA ASP A 729 -30.02 7.87 37.04
C ASP A 729 -30.19 8.58 38.40
N LYS A 730 -29.08 8.94 39.05
CA LYS A 730 -29.08 9.72 40.31
C LYS A 730 -29.02 11.22 40.04
N THR A 731 -29.50 12.01 41.00
CA THR A 731 -29.39 13.47 40.96
C THR A 731 -28.03 13.90 41.52
N GLY A 732 -27.33 14.79 40.82
CA GLY A 732 -26.03 15.32 41.26
C GLY A 732 -25.15 15.78 40.09
N PRO A 733 -23.98 16.41 40.36
CA PRO A 733 -23.04 16.85 39.33
C PRO A 733 -22.57 15.69 38.43
N ARG A 734 -22.51 15.94 37.11
CA ARG A 734 -22.07 14.95 36.12
C ARG A 734 -20.55 14.92 36.04
N ILE A 735 -19.97 13.72 36.10
CA ILE A 735 -18.53 13.47 35.90
C ILE A 735 -18.36 12.63 34.64
N ILE A 736 -17.53 13.07 33.70
CA ILE A 736 -17.20 12.31 32.50
C ILE A 736 -16.00 11.39 32.80
N ASN A 737 -16.30 10.12 33.05
CA ASN A 737 -15.30 9.09 33.39
C ASN A 737 -15.47 7.78 32.61
N PHE A 738 -16.49 7.69 31.74
CA PHE A 738 -16.79 6.53 30.91
C PHE A 738 -16.87 5.20 31.68
N ALA A 739 -17.36 5.22 32.93
CA ALA A 739 -17.37 4.04 33.81
C ALA A 739 -18.07 2.81 33.19
N ASN A 740 -19.21 3.00 32.51
CA ASN A 740 -19.95 1.94 31.83
C ASN A 740 -19.13 1.24 30.72
N ILE A 741 -18.19 1.96 30.10
CA ILE A 741 -17.37 1.45 29.00
C ILE A 741 -16.06 0.84 29.54
N LEU A 742 -15.38 1.55 30.44
CA LEU A 742 -14.03 1.17 30.90
C LEU A 742 -14.05 0.18 32.08
N LYS A 743 -15.02 0.28 33.00
CA LYS A 743 -15.14 -0.60 34.17
C LYS A 743 -16.07 -1.79 33.91
N TYR A 744 -17.20 -1.55 33.23
CA TYR A 744 -18.26 -2.55 33.00
C TYR A 744 -18.28 -3.13 31.57
N GLU A 745 -17.33 -2.75 30.71
CA GLU A 745 -17.13 -3.32 29.37
C GLU A 745 -18.38 -3.31 28.47
N TYR A 746 -19.20 -2.24 28.53
CA TYR A 746 -20.35 -2.08 27.61
C TYR A 746 -19.96 -2.20 26.13
N ILE A 747 -18.76 -1.70 25.79
CA ILE A 747 -18.08 -1.97 24.53
C ILE A 747 -16.60 -2.30 24.82
N PRO A 748 -15.92 -3.11 23.99
CA PRO A 748 -14.53 -3.49 24.19
C PRO A 748 -13.54 -2.38 23.77
N LEU A 749 -13.78 -1.12 24.14
CA LEU A 749 -13.01 0.04 23.68
C LEU A 749 -11.53 -0.06 24.06
N ALA A 750 -11.22 -0.32 25.33
CA ALA A 750 -9.85 -0.40 25.82
C ALA A 750 -9.04 -1.50 25.10
N LYS A 751 -9.63 -2.69 24.95
CA LYS A 751 -9.04 -3.80 24.19
C LYS A 751 -8.84 -3.46 22.72
N THR A 752 -9.80 -2.75 22.10
CA THR A 752 -9.69 -2.32 20.69
C THR A 752 -8.51 -1.39 20.49
N VAL A 753 -8.35 -0.40 21.37
CA VAL A 753 -7.22 0.54 21.32
C VAL A 753 -5.89 -0.17 21.54
N ASP A 754 -5.80 -1.07 22.53
CA ASP A 754 -4.58 -1.85 22.81
C ASP A 754 -4.13 -2.69 21.60
N VAL A 755 -5.05 -3.45 21.01
CA VAL A 755 -4.79 -4.27 19.83
C VAL A 755 -4.37 -3.42 18.62
N LEU A 756 -5.07 -2.31 18.37
CA LEU A 756 -4.74 -1.42 17.26
C LEU A 756 -3.35 -0.78 17.44
N LEU A 757 -3.04 -0.24 18.63
CA LEU A 757 -1.73 0.33 18.92
C LEU A 757 -0.61 -0.70 18.74
N GLY A 758 -0.82 -1.95 19.19
CA GLY A 758 0.15 -3.03 19.01
C GLY A 758 0.43 -3.33 17.54
N ILE A 759 -0.62 -3.57 16.75
CA ILE A 759 -0.49 -3.90 15.31
C ILE A 759 0.14 -2.74 14.54
N ILE A 760 -0.30 -1.52 14.80
CA ILE A 760 0.20 -0.34 14.09
C ILE A 760 1.66 -0.08 14.46
N LYS A 761 2.03 -0.17 15.75
CA LYS A 761 3.42 -0.03 16.21
C LYS A 761 4.34 -1.05 15.54
N GLU A 762 3.92 -2.31 15.45
CA GLU A 762 4.68 -3.35 14.76
C GLU A 762 4.82 -3.05 13.27
N ALA A 763 3.74 -2.58 12.63
CA ALA A 763 3.74 -2.29 11.21
C ALA A 763 4.57 -1.04 10.83
N PHE A 764 4.67 -0.04 11.71
CA PHE A 764 5.50 1.16 11.52
C PHE A 764 6.95 0.98 11.99
N GLY A 765 7.22 0.02 12.87
CA GLY A 765 8.55 -0.17 13.48
C GLY A 765 8.95 0.91 14.49
N SER A 766 8.05 1.84 14.82
CA SER A 766 8.25 2.92 15.79
C SER A 766 7.02 3.05 16.70
N PRO A 767 7.12 3.73 17.86
CA PRO A 767 5.93 4.13 18.59
C PRO A 767 5.01 5.01 17.74
N VAL A 768 3.71 4.95 18.00
CA VAL A 768 2.67 5.59 17.17
C VAL A 768 1.59 6.24 18.03
N GLU A 769 0.96 7.26 17.45
CA GLU A 769 -0.28 7.88 17.91
C GLU A 769 -1.41 7.58 16.93
N ILE A 770 -2.60 7.34 17.45
CA ILE A 770 -3.84 7.20 16.69
C ILE A 770 -4.88 8.22 17.14
N GLU A 771 -5.62 8.78 16.19
CA GLU A 771 -6.84 9.56 16.44
C GLU A 771 -8.06 8.71 16.06
N PHE A 772 -9.07 8.68 16.91
CA PHE A 772 -10.25 7.85 16.68
C PHE A 772 -11.56 8.51 17.14
N ALA A 773 -12.66 8.01 16.61
CA ALA A 773 -14.01 8.33 17.06
C ALA A 773 -14.84 7.05 17.22
N VAL A 774 -15.77 7.06 18.17
CA VAL A 774 -16.66 5.93 18.45
C VAL A 774 -18.10 6.35 18.26
N ASP A 775 -18.82 5.55 17.48
CA ASP A 775 -20.27 5.61 17.38
C ASP A 775 -20.89 4.46 18.17
N LEU A 776 -21.60 4.80 19.24
CA LEU A 776 -22.30 3.83 20.10
C LEU A 776 -23.60 3.32 19.46
N ASN A 777 -24.09 3.95 18.38
CA ASN A 777 -25.26 3.46 17.67
C ASN A 777 -24.97 2.13 16.97
N LYS A 778 -25.81 1.12 17.22
CA LYS A 778 -25.71 -0.22 16.64
C LYS A 778 -26.23 -0.22 15.20
N SER A 779 -25.44 0.29 14.26
CA SER A 779 -25.82 0.41 12.85
C SER A 779 -25.47 -0.84 12.04
N TYR A 780 -24.19 -1.17 11.93
CA TYR A 780 -23.69 -2.27 11.11
C TYR A 780 -23.52 -3.56 11.94
N LYS A 781 -24.04 -4.70 11.45
CA LYS A 781 -24.03 -5.99 12.17
C LYS A 781 -24.58 -5.92 13.62
N ASN A 782 -25.44 -4.94 13.91
CA ASN A 782 -25.98 -4.67 15.25
C ASN A 782 -24.90 -4.42 16.33
N GLN A 783 -23.76 -3.84 15.94
CA GLN A 783 -22.63 -3.54 16.83
C GLN A 783 -22.22 -2.06 16.71
N PRO A 784 -21.67 -1.47 17.78
CA PRO A 784 -21.08 -0.13 17.75
C PRO A 784 -19.87 -0.10 16.80
N SER A 785 -19.49 1.09 16.35
CA SER A 785 -18.40 1.27 15.37
C SER A 785 -17.27 2.14 15.94
N PHE A 786 -16.05 1.64 15.82
CA PHE A 786 -14.80 2.35 16.07
C PHE A 786 -14.24 2.83 14.73
N TYR A 787 -14.06 4.14 14.59
CA TYR A 787 -13.52 4.78 13.40
C TYR A 787 -12.10 5.25 13.67
N LEU A 788 -11.16 4.74 12.89
CA LEU A 788 -9.77 5.22 12.91
C LEU A 788 -9.67 6.42 11.96
N LEU A 789 -9.27 7.59 12.49
CA LEU A 789 -9.30 8.87 11.78
C LEU A 789 -7.93 9.31 11.28
N GLN A 790 -6.86 9.03 12.03
CA GLN A 790 -5.49 9.37 11.65
C GLN A 790 -4.50 8.47 12.42
N ILE A 791 -3.32 8.27 11.84
CA ILE A 791 -2.15 7.68 12.51
C ILE A 791 -0.96 8.62 12.31
N LYS A 792 -0.14 8.76 13.35
CA LYS A 792 1.13 9.49 13.29
C LYS A 792 2.24 8.65 13.94
N PRO A 793 3.44 8.56 13.34
CA PRO A 793 4.60 8.01 14.04
C PRO A 793 5.03 8.98 15.14
N LEU A 794 5.41 8.45 16.30
CA LEU A 794 6.07 9.21 17.37
C LEU A 794 7.57 9.10 17.15
N VAL A 795 8.25 10.24 16.97
CA VAL A 795 9.72 10.25 16.88
C VAL A 795 10.29 9.99 18.26
N GLY A 796 10.86 8.81 18.44
CA GLY A 796 11.80 8.56 19.53
C GLY A 796 13.15 9.14 19.16
N SER A 797 13.69 10.02 19.99
CA SER A 797 15.06 10.53 19.85
C SER A 797 16.06 9.35 19.87
N GLU A 798 16.69 9.07 18.72
CA GLU A 798 17.50 7.88 18.40
C GLU A 798 18.85 7.75 19.12
N THR A 799 19.24 8.68 20.00
CA THR A 799 20.54 8.62 20.66
C THR A 799 20.43 8.10 22.09
N ASP A 800 20.88 6.88 22.36
CA ASP A 800 21.05 6.37 23.73
C ASP A 800 22.11 7.20 24.48
N TYR A 801 21.69 8.29 25.13
CA TYR A 801 22.54 9.12 25.98
C TYR A 801 22.34 8.67 27.44
N ASN A 802 23.33 8.01 28.01
CA ASN A 802 23.29 7.56 29.41
C ASN A 802 24.11 8.52 30.27
N ILE A 803 23.45 9.24 31.17
CA ILE A 803 24.13 10.17 32.07
C ILE A 803 24.78 9.38 33.21
N ASP A 804 26.09 9.58 33.39
CA ASP A 804 26.82 9.14 34.58
C ASP A 804 26.87 10.30 35.59
N GLU A 805 25.94 10.29 36.55
CA GLU A 805 25.80 11.31 37.60
C GLU A 805 27.09 11.52 38.41
N SER A 806 27.96 10.51 38.48
CA SER A 806 29.21 10.57 39.25
C SER A 806 30.26 11.52 38.65
N LYS A 807 30.13 11.86 37.36
CA LYS A 807 31.07 12.74 36.63
C LYS A 807 30.62 14.20 36.60
N ILE A 808 29.47 14.54 37.19
CA ILE A 808 28.88 15.87 37.12
C ILE A 808 29.32 16.73 38.30
N ASP A 809 29.94 17.88 38.00
CA ASP A 809 30.28 18.88 39.00
C ASP A 809 29.02 19.57 39.53
N LYS A 810 28.61 19.20 40.75
CA LYS A 810 27.42 19.75 41.43
C LYS A 810 27.50 21.27 41.63
N SER A 811 28.69 21.88 41.60
CA SER A 811 28.83 23.33 41.74
C SER A 811 28.33 24.09 40.50
N LYS A 812 28.35 23.47 39.32
CA LYS A 812 28.01 24.07 38.02
C LYS A 812 26.56 23.83 37.58
N ILE A 813 25.75 23.15 38.40
CA ILE A 813 24.35 22.88 38.11
C ILE A 813 23.51 24.14 38.30
N LEU A 814 22.88 24.60 37.23
CA LEU A 814 21.89 25.68 37.22
C LEU A 814 20.49 25.14 37.50
N LEU A 815 20.14 24.01 36.87
CA LEU A 815 18.85 23.35 36.99
C LEU A 815 19.02 21.83 37.02
N PHE A 816 18.26 21.17 37.90
CA PHE A 816 18.12 19.72 37.97
C PHE A 816 16.65 19.33 38.07
N SER A 817 16.20 18.40 37.22
CA SER A 817 14.82 17.88 37.20
C SER A 817 14.82 16.36 36.99
N GLU A 818 13.94 15.67 37.72
CA GLU A 818 13.68 14.23 37.60
C GLU A 818 12.47 13.94 36.70
N LYS A 819 11.83 15.00 36.21
CA LYS A 819 10.70 14.97 35.28
C LYS A 819 11.05 15.74 34.02
N SER A 820 11.75 15.05 33.12
CA SER A 820 12.19 15.63 31.86
C SER A 820 11.87 14.80 30.64
N MET A 821 11.71 15.49 29.51
CA MET A 821 11.57 14.92 28.18
C MET A 821 12.61 15.53 27.24
N GLY A 822 13.02 14.71 26.27
CA GLY A 822 14.16 14.97 25.40
C GLY A 822 15.28 13.98 25.70
N ASN A 823 16.20 13.84 24.75
CA ASN A 823 17.33 12.94 24.88
C ASN A 823 18.51 13.55 24.12
N GLY A 824 19.70 13.46 24.71
CA GLY A 824 20.91 14.02 24.14
C GLY A 824 21.38 15.31 24.81
N LYS A 825 22.22 16.06 24.09
CA LYS A 825 23.02 17.17 24.62
C LYS A 825 22.86 18.42 23.75
N ILE A 826 22.73 19.59 24.39
CA ILE A 826 22.64 20.90 23.74
C ILE A 826 23.75 21.80 24.30
N ASP A 827 24.74 22.15 23.47
CA ASP A 827 25.97 22.86 23.87
C ASP A 827 26.04 24.35 23.46
N GLU A 828 24.97 24.86 22.84
CA GLU A 828 24.97 26.16 22.15
C GLU A 828 23.88 27.13 22.66
N ILE A 829 23.59 27.12 23.97
CA ILE A 829 22.65 28.07 24.58
C ILE A 829 23.43 29.06 25.43
N SER A 830 23.24 30.36 25.23
CA SER A 830 23.83 31.41 26.09
C SER A 830 22.76 32.29 26.72
N ASP A 831 21.57 32.35 26.12
CA ASP A 831 20.48 33.23 26.53
C ASP A 831 19.43 32.44 27.32
N VAL A 832 18.97 33.02 28.43
CA VAL A 832 17.87 32.50 29.24
C VAL A 832 16.78 33.56 29.33
N ILE A 833 15.57 33.19 28.95
CA ILE A 833 14.37 34.01 29.08
C ILE A 833 13.49 33.37 30.14
N TYR A 834 13.22 34.09 31.23
CA TYR A 834 12.37 33.56 32.29
C TYR A 834 11.32 34.55 32.78
N VAL A 835 10.18 34.04 33.23
CA VAL A 835 9.13 34.83 33.88
C VAL A 835 9.60 35.22 35.28
N ASP A 836 9.54 36.51 35.62
CA ASP A 836 9.86 37.00 36.96
C ASP A 836 8.83 36.45 37.98
N PRO A 837 9.22 35.55 38.91
CA PRO A 837 8.27 34.90 39.82
C PRO A 837 7.49 35.90 40.69
N THR A 838 8.05 37.08 40.93
CA THR A 838 7.42 38.13 41.76
C THR A 838 6.30 38.88 41.04
N LYS A 839 6.29 38.84 39.70
CA LYS A 839 5.31 39.55 38.85
C LYS A 839 4.33 38.61 38.16
N PHE A 840 4.42 37.31 38.40
CA PHE A 840 3.51 36.35 37.78
C PHE A 840 2.10 36.48 38.35
N ASP A 841 1.13 36.66 37.45
CA ASP A 841 -0.30 36.69 37.74
C ASP A 841 -1.02 35.77 36.73
N ASN A 842 -1.76 34.78 37.23
CA ASN A 842 -2.48 33.80 36.42
C ASN A 842 -3.65 34.40 35.63
N SER A 843 -4.10 35.62 35.97
CA SER A 843 -5.10 36.36 35.20
C SER A 843 -4.52 37.11 34.00
N LYS A 844 -3.19 37.26 33.95
CA LYS A 844 -2.45 38.07 32.95
C LYS A 844 -1.66 37.23 31.93
N THR A 845 -1.90 35.93 31.87
CA THR A 845 -1.18 34.97 31.01
C THR A 845 -1.30 35.28 29.50
N LEU A 846 -2.38 35.93 29.06
CA LEU A 846 -2.53 36.39 27.67
C LEU A 846 -1.59 37.56 27.33
N GLU A 847 -1.38 38.49 28.27
CA GLU A 847 -0.46 39.62 28.08
C GLU A 847 0.99 39.10 28.02
N MET A 848 1.33 38.12 28.87
CA MET A 848 2.61 37.40 28.83
C MET A 848 2.83 36.67 27.49
N THR A 849 1.77 36.12 26.89
CA THR A 849 1.85 35.43 25.59
C THR A 849 2.28 36.39 24.46
N MET A 850 1.71 37.60 24.43
CA MET A 850 2.10 38.63 23.45
C MET A 850 3.54 39.13 23.65
N GLU A 851 4.01 39.12 24.90
CA GLU A 851 5.34 39.57 25.26
C GLU A 851 6.42 38.56 24.85
N ILE A 852 6.21 37.27 25.16
CA ILE A 852 7.15 36.21 24.75
C ILE A 852 7.21 36.06 23.23
N GLU A 853 6.10 36.27 22.51
CA GLU A 853 6.08 36.26 21.05
C GLU A 853 7.03 37.32 20.45
N LYS A 854 7.05 38.53 21.01
CA LYS A 854 7.98 39.60 20.59
C LYS A 854 9.44 39.23 20.90
N LEU A 855 9.69 38.66 22.07
CA LEU A 855 11.04 38.21 22.45
C LEU A 855 11.53 37.07 21.54
N ASN A 856 10.68 36.07 21.25
CA ASN A 856 10.99 34.99 20.33
C ASN A 856 11.29 35.51 18.92
N ALA A 857 10.50 36.47 18.42
CA ALA A 857 10.74 37.08 17.11
C ALA A 857 12.09 37.83 17.04
N LYS A 858 12.50 38.53 18.11
CA LYS A 858 13.83 39.14 18.22
C LYS A 858 14.94 38.10 18.20
N MET A 859 14.80 37.04 18.99
CA MET A 859 15.79 35.95 19.05
C MET A 859 15.92 35.22 17.71
N LEU A 860 14.80 35.07 16.98
CA LEU A 860 14.78 34.50 15.64
C LEU A 860 15.56 35.37 14.66
N ALA A 861 15.34 36.68 14.67
CA ALA A 861 16.06 37.64 13.81
C ALA A 861 17.58 37.69 14.10
N LEU A 862 17.98 37.41 15.35
CA LEU A 862 19.38 37.33 15.77
C LEU A 862 19.99 35.93 15.56
N HIS A 863 19.20 34.94 15.12
CA HIS A 863 19.58 33.53 15.05
C HIS A 863 20.15 32.96 16.38
N GLN A 864 19.68 33.49 17.52
CA GLN A 864 20.14 33.08 18.85
C GLN A 864 19.13 32.13 19.50
N LYS A 865 19.57 30.95 19.95
CA LYS A 865 18.73 30.00 20.68
C LYS A 865 18.75 30.30 22.18
N TYR A 866 17.64 30.00 22.87
CA TYR A 866 17.50 30.31 24.30
C TYR A 866 16.86 29.19 25.12
N LEU A 867 17.07 29.23 26.43
CA LEU A 867 16.35 28.45 27.44
C LEU A 867 15.16 29.27 27.94
N LEU A 868 13.96 28.70 27.90
CA LEU A 868 12.72 29.34 28.36
C LEU A 868 12.31 28.78 29.71
N MET A 869 12.01 29.63 30.70
CA MET A 869 11.55 29.18 32.02
C MET A 869 10.32 29.97 32.47
N GLY A 870 9.29 29.30 32.99
CA GLY A 870 8.16 30.03 33.56
C GLY A 870 7.15 29.16 34.28
N PRO A 871 6.30 29.78 35.12
CA PRO A 871 5.30 29.07 35.88
C PRO A 871 4.14 28.56 35.03
N GLY A 872 3.67 27.38 35.40
CA GLY A 872 2.51 26.75 34.79
C GLY A 872 2.76 26.10 33.45
N ARG A 873 1.66 25.64 32.84
CA ARG A 873 1.68 24.90 31.58
C ARG A 873 1.91 25.80 30.38
N TRP A 874 2.94 25.53 29.60
CA TRP A 874 3.14 26.21 28.32
C TRP A 874 2.39 25.46 27.22
N GLY A 875 1.59 26.17 26.41
CA GLY A 875 0.84 25.53 25.31
C GLY A 875 -0.56 25.03 25.63
N SER A 876 -1.11 25.37 26.81
CA SER A 876 -2.50 25.08 27.20
C SER A 876 -3.48 26.13 26.67
N ARG A 877 -4.70 25.75 26.27
CA ARG A 877 -5.77 26.75 26.05
C ARG A 877 -6.37 27.30 27.35
N ASP A 878 -6.21 26.58 28.47
CA ASP A 878 -6.66 27.06 29.78
C ASP A 878 -5.68 28.11 30.34
N ARG A 879 -6.07 29.38 30.22
CA ARG A 879 -5.33 30.55 30.71
C ARG A 879 -5.07 30.56 32.21
N PHE A 880 -5.82 29.78 33.00
CA PHE A 880 -5.67 29.73 34.46
C PHE A 880 -4.70 28.64 34.93
N ILE A 881 -4.28 27.74 34.04
CA ILE A 881 -3.37 26.61 34.34
C ILE A 881 -1.99 26.84 33.70
N GLY A 882 -1.82 27.87 32.85
CA GLY A 882 -0.52 28.31 32.38
C GLY A 882 -0.56 29.38 31.30
N ILE A 883 0.54 29.52 30.56
CA ILE A 883 0.70 30.54 29.51
C ILE A 883 0.26 29.95 28.15
N PRO A 884 -0.83 30.47 27.55
CA PRO A 884 -1.45 29.89 26.36
C PRO A 884 -0.73 30.27 25.07
N VAL A 885 0.52 29.85 24.93
CA VAL A 885 1.32 30.03 23.71
C VAL A 885 0.99 28.99 22.63
N VAL A 886 1.05 29.37 21.36
CA VAL A 886 1.20 28.41 20.26
C VAL A 886 2.67 28.17 19.94
N TRP A 887 3.01 27.02 19.35
CA TRP A 887 4.41 26.65 19.07
C TRP A 887 5.20 27.74 18.33
N SER A 888 4.60 28.39 17.32
CA SER A 888 5.25 29.45 16.55
C SER A 888 5.71 30.65 17.41
N GLN A 889 5.07 30.87 18.57
CA GLN A 889 5.40 32.00 19.46
C GLN A 889 6.64 31.72 20.32
N ILE A 890 7.11 30.48 20.42
CA ILE A 890 8.28 30.08 21.22
C ILE A 890 9.22 29.14 20.45
N SER A 891 9.10 29.10 19.13
CA SER A 891 9.75 28.13 18.23
C SER A 891 11.28 28.13 18.28
N ASN A 892 11.89 29.19 18.80
CA ASN A 892 13.33 29.35 18.85
C ASN A 892 13.95 28.91 20.21
N ALA A 893 13.11 28.54 21.18
CA ALA A 893 13.53 27.93 22.43
C ALA A 893 14.14 26.54 22.19
N LYS A 894 15.30 26.25 22.78
CA LYS A 894 15.96 24.93 22.70
C LYS A 894 15.69 24.05 23.93
N ALA A 895 15.28 24.65 25.02
CA ALA A 895 14.69 23.95 26.15
C ALA A 895 13.64 24.83 26.83
N ILE A 896 12.59 24.21 27.35
CA ILE A 896 11.45 24.84 28.02
C ILE A 896 11.33 24.24 29.42
N VAL A 897 11.18 25.09 30.43
CA VAL A 897 11.10 24.72 31.83
C VAL A 897 9.80 25.23 32.42
N GLU A 898 8.92 24.31 32.79
CA GLU A 898 7.69 24.58 33.51
C GLU A 898 7.93 24.54 35.01
N LEU A 899 7.48 25.58 35.71
CA LEU A 899 7.67 25.75 37.15
C LEU A 899 6.33 25.64 37.87
N SER A 900 6.27 24.90 38.97
CA SER A 900 5.12 25.02 39.89
C SER A 900 5.37 26.09 40.95
N MET A 901 4.29 26.59 41.54
CA MET A 901 4.33 27.52 42.67
C MET A 901 3.44 27.03 43.81
N LYS A 902 3.58 27.64 45.00
CA LYS A 902 2.88 27.28 46.24
C LYS A 902 1.36 27.10 46.07
N ASP A 903 0.73 27.91 45.22
CA ASP A 903 -0.71 27.87 44.91
C ASP A 903 -0.99 27.57 43.42
N PHE A 904 -0.01 27.00 42.69
CA PHE A 904 -0.08 26.73 41.25
C PHE A 904 0.58 25.38 40.90
N PRO A 905 -0.15 24.26 41.02
CA PRO A 905 0.39 22.93 40.74
C PRO A 905 0.60 22.69 39.24
N LEU A 906 1.57 21.83 38.92
CA LEU A 906 1.88 21.41 37.55
C LEU A 906 1.27 20.02 37.27
N ASP A 907 0.29 19.96 36.38
CA ASP A 907 -0.30 18.69 35.90
C ASP A 907 0.47 18.17 34.66
N ALA A 908 0.46 16.84 34.47
CA ALA A 908 1.17 16.20 33.36
C ALA A 908 0.53 16.54 32.01
N SER A 909 1.28 17.24 31.18
CA SER A 909 0.84 17.71 29.86
C SER A 909 1.23 16.73 28.78
N LEU A 910 0.30 15.86 28.37
CA LEU A 910 0.57 14.84 27.36
C LEU A 910 -0.59 14.77 26.36
N GLY A 911 -0.27 14.83 25.06
CA GLY A 911 -1.21 14.52 23.99
C GLY A 911 -1.71 15.69 23.14
N SER A 912 -1.25 16.93 23.34
CA SER A 912 -1.59 18.06 22.46
C SER A 912 -0.62 18.19 21.28
N HIS A 913 -1.06 18.76 20.16
CA HIS A 913 -0.19 19.12 19.02
C HIS A 913 1.09 19.89 19.41
N PHE A 914 0.99 20.75 20.43
CA PHE A 914 2.12 21.46 21.00
C PHE A 914 3.25 20.53 21.46
N PHE A 915 2.91 19.42 22.15
CA PHE A 915 3.89 18.48 22.69
C PHE A 915 4.61 17.70 21.59
N HIS A 916 3.91 17.34 20.53
CA HIS A 916 4.52 16.69 19.37
C HIS A 916 5.57 17.56 18.71
N ASN A 917 5.28 18.86 18.54
CA ASN A 917 6.23 19.78 17.92
C ASN A 917 7.48 19.97 18.80
N VAL A 918 7.33 19.97 20.13
CA VAL A 918 8.46 20.02 21.09
C VAL A 918 9.37 18.80 20.94
N THR A 919 8.80 17.58 20.94
CA THR A 919 9.59 16.34 20.86
C THR A 919 10.24 16.16 19.49
N SER A 920 9.50 16.41 18.40
CA SER A 920 10.03 16.27 17.03
C SER A 920 11.16 17.25 16.71
N MET A 921 11.22 18.40 17.37
CA MET A 921 12.27 19.42 17.16
C MET A 921 13.50 19.23 18.06
N GLY A 922 13.53 18.18 18.87
CA GLY A 922 14.59 17.94 19.84
C GLY A 922 14.72 19.07 20.86
N VAL A 923 13.60 19.71 21.23
CA VAL A 923 13.56 20.72 22.28
C VAL A 923 13.41 20.04 23.62
N GLY A 924 14.29 20.37 24.57
CA GLY A 924 14.22 19.84 25.92
C GLY A 924 12.99 20.37 26.66
N TYR A 925 12.31 19.53 27.41
CA TYR A 925 11.12 19.92 28.16
C TYR A 925 11.21 19.44 29.60
N PHE A 926 11.26 20.37 30.54
CA PHE A 926 11.52 20.11 31.96
C PHE A 926 10.34 20.57 32.79
N SER A 927 9.98 19.78 33.78
CA SER A 927 9.01 20.16 34.80
C SER A 927 9.70 20.20 36.16
N VAL A 928 9.60 21.32 36.87
CA VAL A 928 10.21 21.49 38.20
C VAL A 928 9.12 21.76 39.25
N GLN A 929 9.08 20.89 40.25
CA GLN A 929 8.11 20.90 41.33
C GLN A 929 8.62 21.73 42.52
N TYR A 930 7.80 22.66 43.02
CA TYR A 930 8.12 23.59 44.10
C TYR A 930 8.37 22.87 45.43
N TYR A 931 7.70 21.74 45.65
CA TYR A 931 7.77 20.94 46.87
C TYR A 931 8.72 19.74 46.75
N SER A 932 9.61 19.70 45.75
CA SER A 932 10.58 18.61 45.62
C SER A 932 11.85 18.88 46.43
N ASP A 933 12.32 17.88 47.18
CA ASP A 933 13.61 17.93 47.89
C ASP A 933 14.81 17.62 46.97
N THR A 934 14.55 17.08 45.77
CA THR A 934 15.58 16.63 44.80
C THR A 934 15.77 17.59 43.64
N GLU A 935 14.73 18.33 43.23
CA GLU A 935 14.78 19.24 42.08
C GLU A 935 15.26 20.64 42.51
N LEU A 936 16.13 21.26 41.69
CA LEU A 936 16.83 22.50 42.07
C LEU A 936 16.83 23.50 40.92
N ILE A 937 16.56 24.78 41.24
CA ILE A 937 16.83 25.93 40.38
C ILE A 937 17.61 26.96 41.19
N ARG A 938 18.78 27.38 40.69
CA ARG A 938 19.62 28.40 41.33
C ARG A 938 19.28 29.82 40.86
N TRP A 939 18.23 30.38 41.45
CA TRP A 939 17.79 31.76 41.17
C TRP A 939 18.86 32.82 41.50
N ASP A 940 19.67 32.57 42.53
CA ASP A 940 20.75 33.46 42.96
C ASP A 940 21.86 33.63 41.90
N ILE A 941 22.04 32.64 41.03
CA ILE A 941 22.97 32.71 39.90
C ILE A 941 22.33 33.42 38.70
N LEU A 942 21.04 33.16 38.43
CA LEU A 942 20.27 33.81 37.35
C LEU A 942 20.17 35.32 37.55
N GLU A 943 19.93 35.77 38.78
CA GLU A 943 19.79 37.19 39.11
C GLU A 943 21.10 37.99 39.01
N LYS A 944 22.26 37.32 39.03
CA LYS A 944 23.58 37.96 38.96
C LYS A 944 24.16 38.06 37.53
N GLN A 945 23.51 37.45 36.55
CA GLN A 945 23.96 37.50 35.15
C GLN A 945 23.68 38.86 34.51
N GLU A 946 24.28 39.10 33.34
CA GLU A 946 24.03 40.30 32.55
C GLU A 946 22.58 40.32 32.04
N GLU A 947 21.81 41.32 32.45
CA GLU A 947 20.44 41.58 32.00
C GLU A 947 20.50 42.35 30.67
N ILE A 948 20.08 41.70 29.58
CA ILE A 948 20.06 42.31 28.23
C ILE A 948 18.79 43.13 28.05
N GLU A 949 17.66 42.52 28.39
CA GLU A 949 16.35 43.12 28.24
C GLU A 949 15.43 42.68 29.38
N ARG A 950 14.70 43.63 29.94
CA ARG A 950 13.66 43.38 30.92
C ARG A 950 12.38 44.00 30.45
N THR A 951 11.35 43.17 30.43
CA THR A 951 10.01 43.57 30.01
C THR A 951 9.08 43.59 31.23
N GLU A 952 7.76 43.67 31.04
CA GLU A 952 6.81 43.74 32.14
C GLU A 952 6.83 42.45 32.99
N TYR A 953 6.75 41.27 32.35
CA TYR A 953 6.73 39.96 33.02
C TYR A 953 7.99 39.11 32.80
N PHE A 954 8.75 39.31 31.72
CA PHE A 954 9.94 38.52 31.38
C PHE A 954 11.27 39.23 31.67
N ARG A 955 12.30 38.43 31.96
CA ARG A 955 13.69 38.86 31.99
C ARG A 955 14.52 38.02 31.02
N HIS A 956 15.35 38.69 30.23
CA HIS A 956 16.32 38.09 29.34
C HIS A 956 17.74 38.31 29.89
N VAL A 957 18.40 37.22 30.26
CA VAL A 957 19.77 37.22 30.78
C VAL A 957 20.69 36.41 29.90
N ARG A 958 21.98 36.77 29.87
CA ARG A 958 23.01 36.08 29.08
C ARG A 958 24.16 35.56 29.94
N PHE A 959 24.57 34.33 29.65
CA PHE A 959 25.71 33.65 30.25
C PHE A 959 26.93 33.74 29.33
N ASN A 960 28.02 34.32 29.84
CA ASN A 960 29.28 34.48 29.09
C ASN A 960 29.97 33.15 28.73
N GLU A 961 29.87 32.14 29.62
CA GLU A 961 30.48 30.82 29.40
C GLU A 961 29.56 29.84 28.62
N GLY A 962 28.34 30.27 28.31
CA GLY A 962 27.29 29.41 27.74
C GLY A 962 26.70 28.41 28.75
N LEU A 963 25.69 27.67 28.30
CA LEU A 963 24.95 26.65 29.03
C LEU A 963 24.95 25.35 28.24
N THR A 964 25.17 24.25 28.95
CA THR A 964 25.04 22.89 28.42
C THR A 964 23.81 22.24 29.01
N VAL A 965 22.88 21.80 28.17
CA VAL A 965 21.68 21.05 28.59
C VAL A 965 21.88 19.58 28.27
N ILE A 966 21.71 18.71 29.26
CA ILE A 966 21.88 17.25 29.12
C ILE A 966 20.58 16.58 29.54
N MET A 967 20.09 15.66 28.72
CA MET A 967 18.81 14.98 28.92
C MET A 967 18.97 13.48 28.73
N ASP A 968 18.56 12.70 29.73
CA ASP A 968 18.48 11.23 29.69
C ASP A 968 17.01 10.81 29.75
N GLY A 969 16.44 10.49 28.60
CA GLY A 969 15.04 10.09 28.50
C GLY A 969 14.71 8.75 29.16
N LYS A 970 15.71 7.87 29.38
CA LYS A 970 15.50 6.56 30.04
C LYS A 970 15.45 6.71 31.55
N LYS A 971 16.36 7.51 32.12
CA LYS A 971 16.39 7.81 33.56
C LYS A 971 15.47 8.96 33.97
N ARG A 972 14.92 9.71 33.00
CA ARG A 972 14.10 10.93 33.17
C ARG A 972 14.85 12.09 33.82
N LEU A 973 16.18 12.09 33.73
CA LEU A 973 17.04 13.09 34.34
C LEU A 973 17.40 14.17 33.33
N SER A 974 17.22 15.44 33.71
CA SER A 974 17.75 16.56 32.93
C SER A 974 18.50 17.56 33.80
N ILE A 975 19.61 18.02 33.24
CA ILE A 975 20.58 18.85 33.95
C ILE A 975 20.99 20.00 33.03
N VAL A 976 20.90 21.22 33.55
CA VAL A 976 21.46 22.41 32.89
C VAL A 976 22.73 22.81 33.65
N LEU A 977 23.86 22.82 32.94
CA LEU A 977 25.19 23.12 33.46
C LEU A 977 25.68 24.47 32.92
N ILE A 978 26.43 25.19 33.76
CA ILE A 978 27.13 26.42 33.36
C ILE A 978 28.47 26.05 32.71
N GLY A 979 28.74 26.62 31.54
CA GLY A 979 29.93 26.36 30.73
C GLY A 979 29.77 25.19 29.75
N LYS A 980 30.64 25.14 28.74
CA LYS A 980 30.74 23.98 27.83
C LYS A 980 31.44 22.81 28.53
N GLN A 981 30.78 21.66 28.63
CA GLN A 981 31.39 20.44 29.13
C GLN A 981 31.62 19.43 28.01
N VAL A 982 32.82 18.84 27.93
CA VAL A 982 33.13 17.76 26.98
C VAL A 982 32.90 16.43 27.69
N PHE A 983 31.90 15.67 27.25
CA PHE A 983 31.66 14.30 27.68
C PHE A 983 32.01 13.36 26.53
N GLU A 984 32.70 12.24 26.81
CA GLU A 984 32.96 11.20 25.83
C GLU A 984 31.65 10.49 25.46
N GLU A 985 31.26 10.54 24.19
CA GLU A 985 30.14 9.74 23.67
C GLU A 985 30.54 8.26 23.66
N ASN A 986 30.00 7.47 24.58
CA ASN A 986 30.07 6.01 24.46
C ASN A 986 29.16 5.56 23.31
N ARG A 987 29.72 5.44 22.10
CA ARG A 987 29.10 4.71 21.00
C ARG A 987 29.14 3.22 21.32
N ASN A 988 28.02 2.67 21.78
CA ASN A 988 27.75 1.22 21.74
C ASN A 988 26.74 0.92 20.64
#